data_AF-A0A1V2RU41-F1
#
_entry.id   AF-A0A1V2RU41-F1
#
_cell.length_a   1.000
_cell.length_b   1.000
_cell.length_c   1.000
_cell.angle_alpha   90.00
_cell.angle_beta   90.00
_cell.angle_gamma   90.00
#
_symmetry.space_group_name_H-M   'P 1'
#
loop_
_entity.id
_entity.type
_entity.pdbx_description
1 polymer ?
#
loop_
_entity_poly.entity_id
_entity_poly.type
_entity_poly.pdbx_seq_one_letter_code
_entity_poly.pdbx_strand_id
1 'polypeptide(L)'
;MRKRTPGRRARAALALAVAPLLAAGALPAAAAAEEQAAEFRALLFTKAVGYVHDSIPAGIEMIEEEAAEHDFEVVQSDDAAVFNDADLAGFDVVIMLQNSGMIWETDAQRAAVQTYVGNGGGIAAIHNTLDMGIEEEFPWWDDLINGGAHMPAHSPGVLDGTAHVADRVHPSTATLPERWERPEEWYNFDVNPRGDVHVLVTADESTYDPGGSAMGPDHPISWCREAEGGSVWATAMGHDAASYDEEHFRDHVVGGVRWAAGAAPGDCSGTVWNNYEKVTLDDNTSDPMEVDVAEDGRVFYAQRGGEVRIFDPETHAAVPAGTLDVYTGGEDGLVGLALDPGFAENQWIYLYYSPAESEEDVNRLSRFTVEGDSLDLASEQTLLEVPAYRDRTYPEPGHTGGSLEFGPDGTLYLSTGDDVPPNLSADWQGYAPLDWREGQEMLDAARTAGNTNDLRGKILRILPTEDGGYSIPEGNLFAEGTEGTLPEIYAMGFRNAFRFTVDQETGDLHVSDYGPDRGAPATERGPEGLVEYNVIREPGNFGWPFCHGDNQAYAPYDPDTGEVGEKFDCANPVNPSPNNTGLTALPPLQLPEVWYGYGVSEQFPEMGEGGSAPMSGPVYRYDPDNPSPTKFPEYFDGAHFFYEWSRNYIKEIRPDSAGGVLKINDFLSTAEFVKPMDMTFGPDGSLYVLEWGSSFGGGNNDSGLYRIDHITGGRAPAARATASVTDGPAPLTVDFSSEGTSDPDGGALTYAWDFDGDGTFDAEEPNASHTYPDVGEFTARLRVTDPEGNEGHANVPITVGNTAPTVELDLPVDGRFIEFGDQVPYRVTVTDPEDGEIDCSRVTVNPALGHDDHEHPTTDLTGCEGTVDTGDLGGHPEGADLWYVLNASYTDEGAEGTGALTGYGRAVLQPRHKQAEYHHDQSGTRIVAQEGAENGERIGDISDGDWIAFEPTSVEGTATVSYRVSSPFGGGTIELRAGAPDGELLATTDVPNTGDWDVYQSTPPVPVAESAGTHKLHLVFRSAQDNAFDVDSVLFGAD
;
A
#
# COMPACT_ATOMS: atom_id res chain seq x y z
N MET A 1 -36.86 -37.65 -21.50
CA MET A 1 -37.67 -38.19 -22.63
C MET A 1 -37.68 -37.13 -23.73
N ARG A 2 -37.10 -37.46 -24.91
CA ARG A 2 -37.17 -36.78 -26.24
C ARG A 2 -36.89 -35.26 -26.32
N LYS A 3 -36.09 -34.74 -27.26
CA LYS A 3 -35.05 -35.22 -28.19
C LYS A 3 -34.61 -33.97 -29.00
N ARG A 4 -33.31 -33.67 -29.01
CA ARG A 4 -32.43 -33.27 -30.13
C ARG A 4 -32.91 -32.22 -31.17
N THR A 5 -32.12 -31.14 -31.24
CA THR A 5 -31.56 -30.40 -32.41
C THR A 5 -31.14 -31.30 -33.60
N PRO A 6 -30.55 -30.82 -34.74
CA PRO A 6 -30.37 -29.48 -35.34
C PRO A 6 -30.58 -29.49 -36.90
N GLY A 7 -30.19 -28.43 -37.64
CA GLY A 7 -29.76 -28.63 -39.04
C GLY A 7 -29.74 -27.42 -40.01
N ARG A 8 -28.54 -26.84 -40.20
CA ARG A 8 -28.12 -26.06 -41.38
C ARG A 8 -28.28 -26.84 -42.70
N ARG A 9 -28.47 -26.15 -43.84
CA ARG A 9 -27.60 -26.16 -45.06
C ARG A 9 -28.34 -25.85 -46.39
N ALA A 10 -27.93 -24.73 -47.00
CA ALA A 10 -27.20 -24.64 -48.28
C ALA A 10 -27.87 -24.94 -49.65
N ARG A 11 -27.44 -24.09 -50.62
CA ARG A 11 -27.14 -24.32 -52.06
C ARG A 11 -28.17 -23.94 -53.14
N ALA A 12 -27.81 -22.86 -53.84
CA ALA A 12 -27.36 -22.81 -55.24
C ALA A 12 -28.38 -22.87 -56.41
N ALA A 13 -28.28 -21.81 -57.23
CA ALA A 13 -28.19 -21.75 -58.70
C ALA A 13 -29.39 -22.22 -59.56
N LEU A 14 -29.89 -21.33 -60.44
CA LEU A 14 -29.68 -21.49 -61.90
C LEU A 14 -30.03 -20.22 -62.72
N ALA A 15 -29.17 -19.99 -63.72
CA ALA A 15 -29.07 -18.91 -64.68
C ALA A 15 -30.14 -18.84 -65.80
N LEU A 16 -30.08 -17.69 -66.50
CA LEU A 16 -30.28 -17.46 -67.96
C LEU A 16 -31.73 -17.40 -68.51
N ALA A 17 -32.12 -16.25 -69.11
CA ALA A 17 -31.79 -15.95 -70.52
C ALA A 17 -32.52 -14.70 -71.11
N VAL A 18 -31.82 -14.08 -72.08
CA VAL A 18 -32.31 -13.29 -73.25
C VAL A 18 -32.58 -11.78 -73.11
N ALA A 19 -31.59 -10.98 -73.51
CA ALA A 19 -31.74 -9.75 -74.32
C ALA A 19 -31.85 -10.12 -75.83
N PRO A 20 -32.23 -9.25 -76.82
CA PRO A 20 -32.13 -7.78 -76.84
C PRO A 20 -33.24 -7.00 -77.62
N LEU A 21 -33.24 -5.66 -77.54
CA LEU A 21 -33.14 -4.70 -78.66
C LEU A 21 -33.62 -3.27 -78.27
N LEU A 22 -32.63 -2.37 -78.14
CA LEU A 22 -32.53 -1.01 -78.70
C LEU A 22 -33.83 -0.23 -79.01
N ALA A 23 -34.06 0.90 -78.32
CA ALA A 23 -33.63 2.22 -78.82
C ALA A 23 -34.22 3.41 -78.00
N ALA A 24 -33.30 4.25 -77.50
CA ALA A 24 -33.34 5.70 -77.37
C ALA A 24 -34.43 6.40 -76.51
N GLY A 25 -33.97 6.99 -75.40
CA GLY A 25 -34.53 8.27 -74.92
C GLY A 25 -34.63 8.50 -73.40
N ALA A 26 -33.55 8.39 -72.62
CA ALA A 26 -33.42 9.07 -71.32
C ALA A 26 -31.93 9.17 -70.93
N LEU A 27 -31.46 10.39 -70.65
CA LEU A 27 -30.16 10.64 -70.02
C LEU A 27 -30.17 10.03 -68.61
N PRO A 28 -29.15 9.28 -68.17
CA PRO A 28 -28.99 8.99 -66.76
C PRO A 28 -28.55 10.28 -66.07
N ALA A 29 -29.32 10.71 -65.07
CA ALA A 29 -28.81 11.64 -64.08
C ALA A 29 -27.52 11.04 -63.52
N ALA A 30 -26.41 11.79 -63.60
CA ALA A 30 -25.23 11.48 -62.84
C ALA A 30 -25.67 11.45 -61.37
N ALA A 31 -25.59 10.27 -60.74
CA ALA A 31 -25.55 10.21 -59.29
C ALA A 31 -24.33 11.04 -58.89
N ALA A 32 -24.57 12.19 -58.26
CA ALA A 32 -23.52 12.84 -57.50
C ALA A 32 -23.05 11.81 -56.47
N ALA A 33 -21.76 11.49 -56.49
CA ALA A 33 -21.14 10.90 -55.33
C ALA A 33 -21.34 11.91 -54.20
N GLU A 34 -22.04 11.51 -53.14
CA GLU A 34 -21.94 12.23 -51.88
C GLU A 34 -20.48 12.13 -51.46
N GLU A 35 -19.81 13.28 -51.41
CA GLU A 35 -18.47 13.43 -50.85
C GLU A 35 -18.63 13.12 -49.36
N GLN A 36 -18.10 11.98 -48.92
CA GLN A 36 -18.13 11.60 -47.51
C GLN A 36 -17.27 12.63 -46.76
N ALA A 37 -17.87 13.32 -45.79
CA ALA A 37 -17.12 14.28 -44.97
C ALA A 37 -16.03 13.52 -44.22
N ALA A 38 -14.84 14.12 -44.12
CA ALA A 38 -13.73 13.59 -43.35
C ALA A 38 -14.16 13.36 -41.88
N GLU A 39 -13.55 12.38 -41.22
CA GLU A 39 -13.85 12.03 -39.82
C GLU A 39 -13.56 13.21 -38.88
N PHE A 40 -12.41 13.86 -39.09
CA PHE A 40 -11.98 15.10 -38.42
C PHE A 40 -10.97 15.84 -39.30
N ARG A 41 -10.56 17.04 -38.86
CA ARG A 41 -9.62 17.91 -39.57
C ARG A 41 -8.44 18.28 -38.68
N ALA A 42 -7.23 17.96 -39.12
CA ALA A 42 -5.97 18.15 -38.39
C ALA A 42 -5.09 19.25 -39.00
N LEU A 43 -4.49 20.08 -38.14
CA LEU A 43 -3.38 20.95 -38.50
C LEU A 43 -2.07 20.23 -38.18
N LEU A 44 -1.26 19.89 -39.18
CA LEU A 44 0.10 19.38 -38.97
C LEU A 44 1.09 20.55 -38.96
N PHE A 45 1.63 20.86 -37.79
CA PHE A 45 2.53 21.99 -37.59
C PHE A 45 3.97 21.56 -37.34
N THR A 46 4.91 22.00 -38.18
CA THR A 46 6.28 21.45 -38.22
C THR A 46 7.39 22.50 -38.11
N LYS A 47 7.07 23.72 -37.64
CA LYS A 47 8.09 24.77 -37.49
C LYS A 47 9.05 24.42 -36.35
N ALA A 48 10.34 24.56 -36.60
CA ALA A 48 11.40 24.44 -35.62
C ALA A 48 12.35 25.64 -35.76
N VAL A 49 12.62 26.35 -34.66
CA VAL A 49 13.56 27.49 -34.61
C VAL A 49 14.80 27.20 -33.74
N GLY A 50 14.74 26.13 -32.94
CA GLY A 50 15.88 25.54 -32.23
C GLY A 50 16.55 24.44 -33.06
N TYR A 51 16.65 23.24 -32.51
CA TYR A 51 17.15 22.07 -33.24
C TYR A 51 16.14 21.62 -34.30
N VAL A 52 16.61 21.26 -35.50
CA VAL A 52 15.75 20.82 -36.61
C VAL A 52 16.04 19.35 -36.88
N HIS A 53 15.06 18.49 -36.60
CA HIS A 53 15.17 17.04 -36.79
C HIS A 53 15.12 16.65 -38.27
N ASP A 54 16.02 15.76 -38.68
CA ASP A 54 16.04 15.20 -40.04
C ASP A 54 14.82 14.27 -40.31
N SER A 55 14.07 13.90 -39.27
CA SER A 55 12.87 13.04 -39.35
C SER A 55 11.58 13.78 -39.72
N ILE A 56 11.54 15.12 -39.69
CA ILE A 56 10.35 15.91 -40.04
C ILE A 56 9.74 15.50 -41.41
N PRO A 57 10.51 15.34 -42.51
CA PRO A 57 9.94 14.94 -43.79
C PRO A 57 9.28 13.56 -43.76
N ALA A 58 9.84 12.61 -43.01
CA ALA A 58 9.28 11.26 -42.88
C ALA A 58 7.98 11.28 -42.06
N GLY A 59 7.92 12.09 -41.00
CA GLY A 59 6.67 12.27 -40.23
C GLY A 59 5.56 12.98 -41.01
N ILE A 60 5.89 13.94 -41.88
CA ILE A 60 4.89 14.54 -42.79
C ILE A 60 4.35 13.49 -43.76
N GLU A 61 5.24 12.72 -44.40
CA GLU A 61 4.84 11.66 -45.35
C GLU A 61 3.94 10.63 -44.68
N MET A 62 4.32 10.15 -43.49
CA MET A 62 3.51 9.22 -42.70
C MET A 62 2.13 9.79 -42.39
N ILE A 63 2.02 11.00 -41.83
CA ILE A 63 0.71 11.57 -41.47
C ILE A 63 -0.17 11.79 -42.71
N GLU A 64 0.39 12.17 -43.86
CA GLU A 64 -0.37 12.28 -45.12
C GLU A 64 -0.89 10.92 -45.62
N GLU A 65 -0.11 9.85 -45.43
CA GLU A 65 -0.53 8.47 -45.74
C GLU A 65 -1.66 8.03 -44.80
N GLU A 66 -1.48 8.21 -43.50
CA GLU A 66 -2.46 7.83 -42.48
C GLU A 66 -3.76 8.63 -42.60
N ALA A 67 -3.68 9.92 -42.97
CA ALA A 67 -4.84 10.74 -43.29
C ALA A 67 -5.68 10.17 -44.44
N ALA A 68 -5.00 9.64 -45.47
CA ALA A 68 -5.66 9.01 -46.60
C ALA A 68 -6.22 7.61 -46.27
N GLU A 69 -5.61 6.89 -45.33
CA GLU A 69 -6.07 5.56 -44.89
C GLU A 69 -7.23 5.63 -43.88
N HIS A 70 -7.21 6.61 -42.99
CA HIS A 70 -8.16 6.78 -41.89
C HIS A 70 -9.21 7.88 -42.12
N ASP A 71 -9.34 8.37 -43.36
CA ASP A 71 -10.38 9.30 -43.81
C ASP A 71 -10.42 10.64 -43.02
N PHE A 72 -9.27 11.21 -42.63
CA PHE A 72 -9.19 12.55 -42.01
C PHE A 72 -8.49 13.59 -42.91
N GLU A 73 -8.84 14.87 -42.78
CA GLU A 73 -8.17 15.95 -43.54
C GLU A 73 -6.95 16.43 -42.76
N VAL A 74 -5.78 16.50 -43.41
CA VAL A 74 -4.59 17.14 -42.84
C VAL A 74 -4.21 18.39 -43.63
N VAL A 75 -3.94 19.48 -42.92
CA VAL A 75 -3.35 20.70 -43.47
C VAL A 75 -1.97 20.90 -42.86
N GLN A 76 -0.91 20.78 -43.66
CA GLN A 76 0.45 21.03 -43.20
C GLN A 76 0.79 22.53 -43.25
N SER A 77 1.46 23.02 -42.21
CA SER A 77 1.99 24.40 -42.15
C SER A 77 3.27 24.49 -41.31
N ASP A 78 4.19 25.36 -41.71
CA ASP A 78 5.30 25.85 -40.89
C ASP A 78 5.18 27.36 -40.59
N ASP A 79 4.08 27.99 -41.02
CA ASP A 79 3.81 29.41 -40.80
C ASP A 79 3.01 29.62 -39.50
N ALA A 80 3.65 30.22 -38.50
CA ALA A 80 3.04 30.51 -37.21
C ALA A 80 1.83 31.46 -37.29
N ALA A 81 1.60 32.14 -38.43
CA ALA A 81 0.40 32.96 -38.64
C ALA A 81 -0.92 32.17 -38.53
N VAL A 82 -0.88 30.84 -38.70
CA VAL A 82 -2.04 29.95 -38.52
C VAL A 82 -2.58 29.94 -37.07
N PHE A 83 -1.74 30.27 -36.08
CA PHE A 83 -2.15 30.36 -34.68
C PHE A 83 -2.91 31.66 -34.41
N ASN A 84 -4.16 31.67 -34.86
CA ASN A 84 -5.17 32.67 -34.55
C ASN A 84 -6.55 31.99 -34.44
N ASP A 85 -7.46 32.57 -33.66
CA ASP A 85 -8.75 31.95 -33.35
C ASP A 85 -9.56 31.54 -34.59
N ALA A 86 -9.48 32.31 -35.68
CA ALA A 86 -10.29 32.07 -36.87
C ALA A 86 -9.81 30.86 -37.67
N ASP A 87 -8.49 30.68 -37.78
CA ASP A 87 -7.90 29.55 -38.50
C ASP A 87 -7.92 28.28 -37.64
N LEU A 88 -7.60 28.38 -36.34
CA LEU A 88 -7.62 27.24 -35.41
C LEU A 88 -9.01 26.65 -35.20
N ALA A 89 -10.07 27.46 -35.23
CA ALA A 89 -11.46 26.98 -35.09
C ALA A 89 -11.93 26.04 -36.23
N GLY A 90 -11.12 25.88 -37.28
CA GLY A 90 -11.37 24.93 -38.37
C GLY A 90 -10.69 23.57 -38.21
N PHE A 91 -10.05 23.30 -37.08
CA PHE A 91 -9.35 22.04 -36.79
C PHE A 91 -9.88 21.43 -35.49
N ASP A 92 -9.96 20.11 -35.46
CA ASP A 92 -10.33 19.33 -34.28
C ASP A 92 -9.07 18.94 -33.47
N VAL A 93 -7.93 18.80 -34.16
CA VAL A 93 -6.63 18.50 -33.54
C VAL A 93 -5.49 19.30 -34.19
N VAL A 94 -4.53 19.74 -33.39
CA VAL A 94 -3.23 20.24 -33.87
C VAL A 94 -2.17 19.18 -33.59
N ILE A 95 -1.59 18.63 -34.65
CA ILE A 95 -0.46 17.71 -34.57
C ILE A 95 0.83 18.53 -34.61
N MET A 96 1.54 18.49 -33.50
CA MET A 96 2.81 19.15 -33.29
C MET A 96 3.92 18.12 -33.46
N LEU A 97 4.69 18.26 -34.54
CA LEU A 97 5.70 17.28 -34.96
C LEU A 97 7.08 17.91 -34.91
N GLN A 98 7.92 17.42 -33.98
CA GLN A 98 9.33 17.80 -33.85
C GLN A 98 9.57 19.31 -33.69
N ASN A 99 8.61 20.03 -33.09
CA ASN A 99 8.72 21.47 -32.91
C ASN A 99 9.83 21.78 -31.90
N SER A 100 10.55 22.90 -32.09
CA SER A 100 11.63 23.31 -31.19
C SER A 100 11.75 24.84 -31.11
N GLY A 101 12.05 25.34 -29.92
CA GLY A 101 12.13 26.76 -29.59
C GLY A 101 10.77 27.48 -29.63
N MET A 102 10.78 28.79 -29.32
CA MET A 102 9.58 29.63 -29.31
C MET A 102 9.04 29.87 -30.73
N ILE A 103 8.20 28.96 -31.23
CA ILE A 103 7.57 29.03 -32.56
C ILE A 103 6.51 30.14 -32.67
N TRP A 104 5.89 30.50 -31.54
CA TRP A 104 4.88 31.57 -31.43
C TRP A 104 5.59 32.91 -31.23
N GLU A 105 5.67 33.67 -32.31
CA GLU A 105 6.41 34.93 -32.39
C GLU A 105 5.75 36.09 -31.62
N THR A 106 4.48 35.93 -31.21
CA THR A 106 3.67 36.98 -30.57
C THR A 106 2.80 36.44 -29.43
N ASP A 107 2.47 37.30 -28.46
CA ASP A 107 1.53 36.98 -27.38
C ASP A 107 0.15 36.58 -27.91
N ALA A 108 -0.28 37.14 -29.05
CA ALA A 108 -1.56 36.82 -29.66
C ALA A 108 -1.61 35.37 -30.16
N GLN A 109 -0.49 34.83 -30.67
CA GLN A 109 -0.41 33.44 -31.10
C GLN A 109 -0.42 32.48 -29.91
N ARG A 110 0.29 32.82 -28.82
CA ARG A 110 0.23 32.05 -27.56
C ARG A 110 -1.18 32.03 -26.98
N ALA A 111 -1.84 33.19 -26.93
CA ALA A 111 -3.22 33.28 -26.47
C ALA A 111 -4.19 32.49 -27.37
N ALA A 112 -3.93 32.40 -28.68
CA ALA A 112 -4.77 31.65 -29.61
C ALA A 112 -4.68 30.14 -29.40
N VAL A 113 -3.49 29.57 -29.16
CA VAL A 113 -3.36 28.13 -28.83
C VAL A 113 -4.00 27.81 -27.47
N GLN A 114 -3.81 28.67 -26.47
CA GLN A 114 -4.49 28.53 -25.17
C GLN A 114 -6.01 28.58 -25.32
N THR A 115 -6.52 29.51 -26.13
CA THR A 115 -7.97 29.64 -26.40
C THR A 115 -8.49 28.44 -27.18
N TYR A 116 -7.71 27.88 -28.10
CA TYR A 116 -8.08 26.69 -28.86
C TYR A 116 -8.25 25.47 -27.94
N VAL A 117 -7.27 25.19 -27.08
CA VAL A 117 -7.36 24.12 -26.06
C VAL A 117 -8.53 24.38 -25.11
N GLY A 118 -8.67 25.62 -24.62
CA GLY A 118 -9.77 26.07 -23.77
C GLY A 118 -11.18 25.91 -24.36
N ASN A 119 -11.29 25.74 -25.67
CA ASN A 119 -12.56 25.49 -26.37
C ASN A 119 -12.75 24.00 -26.75
N GLY A 120 -11.90 23.10 -26.25
CA GLY A 120 -11.95 21.67 -26.53
C GLY A 120 -11.16 21.21 -27.75
N GLY A 121 -10.25 22.04 -28.26
CA GLY A 121 -9.36 21.64 -29.35
C GLY A 121 -8.26 20.70 -28.87
N GLY A 122 -8.02 19.60 -29.59
CA GLY A 122 -7.02 18.60 -29.21
C GLY A 122 -5.59 18.94 -29.65
N ILE A 123 -4.60 18.41 -28.93
CA ILE A 123 -3.17 18.48 -29.26
C ILE A 123 -2.57 17.07 -29.32
N ALA A 124 -1.83 16.77 -30.38
CA ALA A 124 -0.97 15.59 -30.46
C ALA A 124 0.49 16.03 -30.56
N ALA A 125 1.30 15.76 -29.53
CA ALA A 125 2.69 16.20 -29.40
C ALA A 125 3.67 15.04 -29.62
N ILE A 126 4.59 15.20 -30.58
CA ILE A 126 5.52 14.13 -30.98
C ILE A 126 6.97 14.57 -30.80
N HIS A 127 7.73 13.75 -30.06
CA HIS A 127 9.17 13.82 -29.78
C HIS A 127 9.64 15.19 -29.28
N ASN A 128 10.40 15.96 -30.07
CA ASN A 128 10.98 17.24 -29.61
C ASN A 128 9.93 18.29 -29.23
N THR A 129 8.67 18.07 -29.57
CA THR A 129 7.57 18.89 -29.08
C THR A 129 7.45 18.85 -27.55
N LEU A 130 7.94 17.80 -26.90
CA LEU A 130 8.03 17.66 -25.44
C LEU A 130 9.30 18.30 -24.86
N ASP A 131 10.26 18.71 -25.72
CA ASP A 131 11.51 19.42 -25.38
C ASP A 131 11.68 20.64 -26.30
N MET A 132 10.77 21.60 -26.17
CA MET A 132 10.83 22.81 -26.98
C MET A 132 11.87 23.81 -26.46
N GLY A 133 12.39 23.67 -25.25
CA GLY A 133 13.33 24.60 -24.64
C GLY A 133 12.74 26.00 -24.45
N ILE A 134 11.48 26.07 -24.00
CA ILE A 134 10.71 27.31 -23.82
C ILE A 134 10.11 27.46 -22.41
N GLU A 135 10.47 26.59 -21.49
CA GLU A 135 9.96 26.49 -20.13
C GLU A 135 10.08 27.83 -19.35
N GLU A 136 11.15 28.60 -19.56
CA GLU A 136 11.30 29.92 -18.92
C GLU A 136 10.41 31.01 -19.56
N GLU A 137 10.09 30.89 -20.85
CA GLU A 137 9.39 31.92 -21.63
C GLU A 137 7.88 31.66 -21.74
N PHE A 138 7.46 30.39 -21.76
CA PHE A 138 6.08 29.94 -21.90
C PHE A 138 5.86 28.60 -21.16
N PRO A 139 5.95 28.61 -19.82
CA PRO A 139 5.85 27.40 -18.98
C PRO A 139 4.55 26.61 -19.18
N TRP A 140 3.47 27.31 -19.56
CA TRP A 140 2.17 26.72 -19.86
C TRP A 140 2.25 25.53 -20.84
N TRP A 141 3.21 25.53 -21.77
CA TRP A 141 3.35 24.43 -22.73
C TRP A 141 3.69 23.10 -22.04
N ASP A 142 4.71 23.08 -21.18
CA ASP A 142 5.11 21.86 -20.49
C ASP A 142 4.09 21.48 -19.40
N ASP A 143 3.49 22.48 -18.74
CA ASP A 143 2.36 22.27 -17.82
C ASP A 143 1.20 21.54 -18.52
N LEU A 144 0.88 21.93 -19.76
CA LEU A 144 -0.18 21.31 -20.56
C LEU A 144 0.23 19.93 -21.07
N ILE A 145 1.37 19.85 -21.77
CA ILE A 145 1.77 18.68 -22.56
C ILE A 145 2.38 17.59 -21.68
N ASN A 146 3.27 17.94 -20.75
CA ASN A 146 4.05 16.99 -19.97
C ASN A 146 3.56 16.83 -18.52
N GLY A 147 2.45 17.49 -18.15
CA GLY A 147 2.03 17.55 -16.74
C GLY A 147 3.00 18.36 -15.88
N GLY A 148 3.75 19.30 -16.46
CA GLY A 148 4.76 20.10 -15.77
C GLY A 148 6.16 19.48 -15.75
N ALA A 149 6.35 18.27 -16.30
CA ALA A 149 7.67 17.67 -16.41
C ALA A 149 8.52 18.33 -17.51
N HIS A 150 9.80 18.52 -17.25
CA HIS A 150 10.76 19.07 -18.20
C HIS A 150 11.78 18.00 -18.61
N MET A 151 12.33 18.15 -19.82
CA MET A 151 13.32 17.22 -20.35
C MET A 151 14.74 17.79 -20.14
N PRO A 152 15.51 17.34 -19.13
CA PRO A 152 16.88 17.81 -18.92
C PRO A 152 17.93 17.11 -19.81
N ALA A 153 17.69 15.87 -20.20
CA ALA A 153 18.64 15.03 -20.92
C ALA A 153 17.96 13.85 -21.61
N HIS A 154 18.69 13.18 -22.48
CA HIS A 154 18.28 11.94 -23.14
C HIS A 154 19.43 10.92 -23.11
N SER A 155 19.15 9.68 -23.52
CA SER A 155 20.15 8.64 -23.79
C SER A 155 21.26 9.14 -24.72
N PRO A 156 22.49 8.58 -24.70
CA PRO A 156 23.59 9.01 -25.55
C PRO A 156 23.40 8.61 -27.03
N GLY A 157 22.45 9.27 -27.70
CA GLY A 157 21.96 8.98 -29.04
C GLY A 157 20.84 7.94 -29.04
N VAL A 158 20.55 7.45 -30.26
CA VAL A 158 19.54 6.42 -30.50
C VAL A 158 20.06 5.04 -30.07
N LEU A 159 19.37 4.40 -29.13
CA LEU A 159 19.72 3.09 -28.58
C LEU A 159 18.54 2.13 -28.68
N ASP A 160 18.81 0.86 -28.98
CA ASP A 160 17.83 -0.22 -28.81
C ASP A 160 17.45 -0.32 -27.33
N GLY A 161 16.15 -0.40 -27.05
CA GLY A 161 15.60 -0.60 -25.71
C GLY A 161 14.17 -1.15 -25.78
N THR A 162 13.62 -1.47 -24.61
CA THR A 162 12.27 -2.02 -24.46
C THR A 162 11.34 -0.96 -23.88
N ALA A 163 10.16 -0.81 -24.48
CA ALA A 163 9.06 -0.04 -23.92
C ALA A 163 7.93 -0.98 -23.46
N HIS A 164 7.49 -0.83 -22.21
CA HIS A 164 6.36 -1.55 -21.63
C HIS A 164 5.05 -0.82 -21.90
N VAL A 165 4.10 -1.52 -22.51
CA VAL A 165 2.76 -1.01 -22.85
C VAL A 165 1.75 -1.64 -21.90
N ALA A 166 1.67 -1.08 -20.69
CA ALA A 166 0.77 -1.54 -19.63
C ALA A 166 -0.68 -1.11 -19.86
N ASP A 167 -0.92 0.07 -20.45
CA ASP A 167 -2.25 0.42 -20.94
C ASP A 167 -2.57 -0.41 -22.19
N ARG A 168 -3.65 -1.21 -22.12
CA ARG A 168 -4.11 -2.06 -23.22
C ARG A 168 -5.42 -1.58 -23.85
N VAL A 169 -5.94 -0.44 -23.40
CA VAL A 169 -7.31 0.02 -23.66
C VAL A 169 -7.30 1.22 -24.61
N HIS A 170 -6.39 2.17 -24.41
CA HIS A 170 -6.33 3.39 -25.20
C HIS A 170 -6.06 3.07 -26.69
N PRO A 171 -6.69 3.79 -27.64
CA PRO A 171 -6.57 3.49 -29.07
C PRO A 171 -5.13 3.59 -29.62
N SER A 172 -4.23 4.31 -28.95
CA SER A 172 -2.81 4.37 -29.33
C SER A 172 -1.96 3.19 -28.85
N THR A 173 -2.48 2.33 -27.98
CA THR A 173 -1.71 1.27 -27.30
C THR A 173 -2.33 -0.12 -27.44
N ALA A 174 -3.64 -0.19 -27.69
CA ALA A 174 -4.40 -1.44 -27.76
C ALA A 174 -3.83 -2.50 -28.71
N THR A 175 -3.19 -2.09 -29.82
CA THR A 175 -2.60 -3.00 -30.82
C THR A 175 -1.10 -3.25 -30.65
N LEU A 176 -0.43 -2.51 -29.76
CA LEU A 176 1.02 -2.61 -29.59
C LEU A 176 1.41 -3.90 -28.85
N PRO A 177 2.62 -4.43 -29.05
CA PRO A 177 3.13 -5.51 -28.19
C PRO A 177 3.27 -5.03 -26.75
N GLU A 178 3.10 -5.92 -25.76
CA GLU A 178 3.26 -5.60 -24.33
C GLU A 178 4.69 -5.15 -24.01
N ARG A 179 5.69 -5.77 -24.66
CA ARG A 179 7.09 -5.39 -24.65
C ARG A 179 7.52 -5.00 -26.06
N TRP A 180 7.67 -3.71 -26.28
CA TRP A 180 7.97 -3.12 -27.57
C TRP A 180 9.46 -2.81 -27.68
N GLU A 181 10.19 -3.72 -28.33
CA GLU A 181 11.62 -3.55 -28.64
C GLU A 181 11.80 -2.59 -29.81
N ARG A 182 12.47 -1.46 -29.58
CA ARG A 182 12.75 -0.49 -30.64
C ARG A 182 13.95 0.41 -30.35
N PRO A 183 14.61 0.96 -31.38
CA PRO A 183 15.59 2.02 -31.21
C PRO A 183 14.90 3.38 -30.97
N GLU A 184 15.36 4.12 -29.98
CA GLU A 184 14.88 5.49 -29.72
C GLU A 184 15.98 6.35 -29.08
N GLU A 185 15.87 7.68 -29.21
CA GLU A 185 16.54 8.61 -28.30
C GLU A 185 15.65 8.82 -27.07
N TRP A 186 15.91 8.04 -26.02
CA TRP A 186 15.06 7.99 -24.83
C TRP A 186 15.20 9.27 -24.01
N TYR A 187 14.13 10.07 -23.95
CA TYR A 187 14.09 11.31 -23.18
C TYR A 187 13.94 11.01 -21.69
N ASN A 188 14.77 11.62 -20.86
CA ASN A 188 14.60 11.61 -19.42
C ASN A 188 13.90 12.89 -18.98
N PHE A 189 12.98 12.78 -18.03
CA PHE A 189 12.28 13.91 -17.44
C PHE A 189 12.82 14.18 -16.03
N ASP A 190 12.78 15.45 -15.59
CA ASP A 190 13.27 15.86 -14.27
C ASP A 190 12.35 15.43 -13.12
N VAL A 191 11.06 15.23 -13.41
CA VAL A 191 10.05 14.63 -12.53
C VAL A 191 9.29 13.54 -13.29
N ASN A 192 8.80 12.55 -12.54
CA ASN A 192 7.92 11.53 -13.10
C ASN A 192 6.51 12.14 -13.31
N PRO A 193 5.97 12.15 -14.55
CA PRO A 193 4.67 12.76 -14.83
C PRO A 193 3.48 11.91 -14.36
N ARG A 194 3.68 10.63 -13.98
CA ARG A 194 2.60 9.76 -13.48
C ARG A 194 1.95 10.40 -12.24
N GLY A 195 0.62 10.42 -12.23
CA GLY A 195 -0.17 11.12 -11.22
C GLY A 195 -0.79 12.41 -11.74
N ASP A 196 -0.14 13.08 -12.69
CA ASP A 196 -0.66 14.26 -13.38
C ASP A 196 -1.12 13.96 -14.82
N VAL A 197 -0.65 12.85 -15.39
CA VAL A 197 -1.01 12.35 -16.71
C VAL A 197 -1.43 10.88 -16.67
N HIS A 198 -2.24 10.45 -17.66
CA HIS A 198 -2.50 9.03 -17.86
C HIS A 198 -1.38 8.39 -18.68
N VAL A 199 -0.54 7.58 -18.03
CA VAL A 199 0.62 6.95 -18.66
C VAL A 199 0.19 5.78 -19.53
N LEU A 200 0.62 5.81 -20.78
CA LEU A 200 0.30 4.79 -21.79
C LEU A 200 1.47 3.83 -22.04
N VAL A 201 2.69 4.36 -22.02
CA VAL A 201 3.92 3.61 -22.32
C VAL A 201 5.06 4.07 -21.41
N THR A 202 5.82 3.11 -20.87
CA THR A 202 6.97 3.32 -19.98
C THR A 202 8.22 2.68 -20.57
N ALA A 203 9.38 3.33 -20.53
CA ALA A 203 10.65 2.74 -20.95
C ALA A 203 11.24 1.84 -19.85
N ASP A 204 11.94 0.77 -20.25
CA ASP A 204 12.69 -0.10 -19.35
C ASP A 204 14.17 0.26 -19.41
N GLU A 205 14.63 1.07 -18.44
CA GLU A 205 16.01 1.52 -18.35
C GLU A 205 17.03 0.38 -18.13
N SER A 206 16.60 -0.82 -17.74
CA SER A 206 17.51 -1.98 -17.63
C SER A 206 18.02 -2.48 -18.98
N THR A 207 17.39 -2.05 -20.08
CA THR A 207 17.63 -2.54 -21.44
C THR A 207 18.52 -1.62 -22.28
N TYR A 208 18.81 -0.41 -21.81
CA TYR A 208 19.66 0.57 -22.48
C TYR A 208 20.50 1.40 -21.49
N ASP A 209 21.32 2.32 -22.00
CA ASP A 209 22.06 3.30 -21.17
C ASP A 209 21.24 4.61 -21.10
N PRO A 210 20.56 4.93 -19.99
CA PRO A 210 19.75 6.14 -19.88
C PRO A 210 20.59 7.42 -19.73
N GLY A 211 21.90 7.31 -19.53
CA GLY A 211 22.78 8.46 -19.33
C GLY A 211 22.71 9.03 -17.91
N GLY A 212 23.08 10.31 -17.76
CA GLY A 212 23.32 10.93 -16.45
C GLY A 212 22.08 11.39 -15.66
N SER A 213 20.88 11.23 -16.23
CA SER A 213 19.61 11.69 -15.67
C SER A 213 18.55 10.60 -15.73
N ALA A 214 18.96 9.35 -15.52
CA ALA A 214 18.08 8.20 -15.43
C ALA A 214 16.88 8.47 -14.51
N MET A 215 15.68 8.10 -14.96
CA MET A 215 14.45 8.18 -14.17
C MET A 215 14.29 6.98 -13.22
N GLY A 216 15.06 5.92 -13.45
CA GLY A 216 14.99 4.70 -12.67
C GLY A 216 13.87 3.78 -13.15
N PRO A 217 13.23 3.01 -12.25
CA PRO A 217 12.36 1.94 -12.68
C PRO A 217 11.04 2.43 -13.29
N ASP A 218 10.52 3.60 -12.95
CA ASP A 218 9.33 4.17 -13.61
C ASP A 218 9.70 5.35 -14.51
N HIS A 219 9.69 5.10 -15.82
CA HIS A 219 10.07 6.05 -16.85
C HIS A 219 8.96 6.22 -17.91
N PRO A 220 7.89 6.99 -17.64
CA PRO A 220 6.86 7.27 -18.64
C PRO A 220 7.42 7.99 -19.87
N ILE A 221 7.01 7.53 -21.06
CA ILE A 221 7.45 8.09 -22.35
C ILE A 221 6.30 8.39 -23.30
N SER A 222 5.07 7.98 -22.98
CA SER A 222 3.87 8.40 -23.70
C SER A 222 2.68 8.43 -22.76
N TRP A 223 1.81 9.40 -22.94
CA TRP A 223 0.67 9.63 -22.08
C TRP A 223 -0.44 10.39 -22.79
N CYS A 224 -1.62 10.37 -22.19
CA CYS A 224 -2.72 11.23 -22.55
C CYS A 224 -3.26 11.99 -21.33
N ARG A 225 -3.97 13.09 -21.59
CA ARG A 225 -4.51 13.96 -20.56
C ARG A 225 -5.69 14.76 -21.09
N GLU A 226 -6.73 14.88 -20.27
CA GLU A 226 -7.77 15.89 -20.45
C GLU A 226 -7.39 17.12 -19.62
N ALA A 227 -7.02 18.23 -20.28
CA ALA A 227 -6.48 19.40 -19.60
C ALA A 227 -7.02 20.70 -20.20
N GLU A 228 -7.40 21.64 -19.32
CA GLU A 228 -7.99 22.94 -19.70
C GLU A 228 -9.19 22.84 -20.67
N GLY A 229 -9.88 21.70 -20.68
CA GLY A 229 -11.03 21.42 -21.54
C GLY A 229 -10.71 20.77 -22.88
N GLY A 230 -9.44 20.54 -23.23
CA GLY A 230 -9.02 19.84 -24.45
C GLY A 230 -8.24 18.53 -24.18
N SER A 231 -8.20 17.68 -25.20
CA SER A 231 -7.54 16.37 -25.16
C SER A 231 -6.09 16.48 -25.66
N VAL A 232 -5.13 16.07 -24.84
CA VAL A 232 -3.70 16.11 -25.12
C VAL A 232 -3.15 14.70 -25.16
N TRP A 233 -2.55 14.32 -26.29
CA TRP A 233 -1.79 13.09 -26.43
C TRP A 233 -0.33 13.43 -26.71
N ALA A 234 0.60 12.78 -26.01
CA ALA A 234 2.01 13.06 -26.12
C ALA A 234 2.83 11.78 -26.19
N THR A 235 3.86 11.79 -27.03
CA THR A 235 4.87 10.73 -27.07
C THR A 235 6.27 11.34 -27.18
N ALA A 236 7.18 10.89 -26.32
CA ALA A 236 8.61 11.20 -26.39
C ALA A 236 9.30 10.42 -27.52
N MET A 237 8.58 9.56 -28.24
CA MET A 237 9.13 8.75 -29.33
C MET A 237 9.04 9.46 -30.68
N GLY A 238 9.92 9.09 -31.62
CA GLY A 238 9.90 9.55 -33.00
C GLY A 238 11.15 10.31 -33.45
N HIS A 239 12.29 10.17 -32.76
CA HIS A 239 13.54 10.84 -33.10
C HIS A 239 13.97 10.56 -34.55
N ASP A 240 14.17 9.28 -34.87
CA ASP A 240 14.72 8.83 -36.15
C ASP A 240 13.63 8.77 -37.24
N ALA A 241 14.00 9.09 -38.47
CA ALA A 241 13.15 8.98 -39.65
C ALA A 241 12.63 7.54 -39.84
N ALA A 242 13.42 6.53 -39.45
CA ALA A 242 13.02 5.13 -39.54
C ALA A 242 11.80 4.76 -38.66
N SER A 243 11.53 5.51 -37.59
CA SER A 243 10.35 5.30 -36.73
C SER A 243 9.06 5.43 -37.54
N TYR A 244 9.02 6.37 -38.48
CA TYR A 244 7.83 6.65 -39.29
C TYR A 244 7.56 5.60 -40.38
N ASP A 245 8.44 4.61 -40.56
CA ASP A 245 8.20 3.41 -41.37
C ASP A 245 7.77 2.19 -40.52
N GLU A 246 7.84 2.29 -39.19
CA GLU A 246 7.51 1.22 -38.26
C GLU A 246 5.99 1.13 -38.05
N GLU A 247 5.39 -0.02 -38.35
CA GLU A 247 3.93 -0.25 -38.25
C GLU A 247 3.39 0.04 -36.84
N HIS A 248 4.07 -0.43 -35.79
CA HIS A 248 3.65 -0.17 -34.41
C HIS A 248 3.73 1.32 -34.02
N PHE A 249 4.75 2.05 -34.49
CA PHE A 249 4.84 3.49 -34.21
C PHE A 249 3.78 4.28 -34.97
N ARG A 250 3.46 3.88 -36.21
CA ARG A 250 2.35 4.45 -36.99
C ARG A 250 1.01 4.26 -36.29
N ASP A 251 0.71 3.03 -35.87
CA ASP A 251 -0.51 2.70 -35.11
C ASP A 251 -0.61 3.55 -33.83
N HIS A 252 0.52 3.70 -33.11
CA HIS A 252 0.59 4.50 -31.90
C HIS A 252 0.24 5.97 -32.15
N VAL A 253 0.87 6.60 -33.16
CA VAL A 253 0.62 8.00 -33.50
C VAL A 253 -0.81 8.21 -33.99
N VAL A 254 -1.30 7.36 -34.89
CA VAL A 254 -2.66 7.52 -35.44
C VAL A 254 -3.72 7.32 -34.36
N GLY A 255 -3.57 6.31 -33.51
CA GLY A 255 -4.48 6.09 -32.39
C GLY A 255 -4.54 7.30 -31.46
N GLY A 256 -3.38 7.90 -31.16
CA GLY A 256 -3.27 9.11 -30.34
C GLY A 256 -3.90 10.35 -30.99
N VAL A 257 -3.61 10.60 -32.27
CA VAL A 257 -4.20 11.71 -33.04
C VAL A 257 -5.72 11.59 -33.13
N ARG A 258 -6.24 10.39 -33.39
CA ARG A 258 -7.69 10.15 -33.48
C ARG A 258 -8.37 10.33 -32.13
N TRP A 259 -7.74 9.90 -31.04
CA TRP A 259 -8.25 10.16 -29.69
C TRP A 259 -8.26 11.66 -29.37
N ALA A 260 -7.13 12.36 -29.58
CA ALA A 260 -7.03 13.79 -29.32
C ALA A 260 -8.02 14.62 -30.15
N ALA A 261 -8.40 14.15 -31.35
CA ALA A 261 -9.43 14.77 -32.19
C ALA A 261 -10.88 14.46 -31.75
N GLY A 262 -11.09 13.61 -30.74
CA GLY A 262 -12.41 13.11 -30.36
C GLY A 262 -13.03 12.11 -31.34
N ALA A 263 -12.23 11.56 -32.26
CA ALA A 263 -12.66 10.60 -33.27
C ALA A 263 -12.58 9.13 -32.79
N ALA A 264 -11.86 8.86 -31.71
CA ALA A 264 -11.80 7.57 -31.04
C ALA A 264 -12.04 7.72 -29.54
N PRO A 265 -12.81 6.82 -28.89
CA PRO A 265 -12.96 6.84 -27.43
C PRO A 265 -11.66 6.38 -26.75
N GLY A 266 -11.37 6.94 -25.60
CA GLY A 266 -10.26 6.54 -24.74
C GLY A 266 -10.39 7.24 -23.39
N ASP A 267 -10.09 6.52 -22.32
CA ASP A 267 -10.08 7.05 -20.97
C ASP A 267 -8.64 7.47 -20.61
N CYS A 268 -8.48 8.68 -20.09
CA CYS A 268 -7.20 9.26 -19.69
C CYS A 268 -7.20 9.71 -18.22
N SER A 269 -7.96 9.01 -17.39
CA SER A 269 -8.12 9.30 -15.97
C SER A 269 -7.35 8.32 -15.05
N GLY A 270 -7.05 7.11 -15.51
CA GLY A 270 -6.66 6.00 -14.64
C GLY A 270 -5.41 6.20 -13.79
N THR A 271 -4.40 6.92 -14.29
CA THR A 271 -3.18 7.21 -13.51
C THR A 271 -3.04 8.68 -13.16
N VAL A 272 -4.16 9.40 -13.08
CA VAL A 272 -4.22 10.80 -12.64
C VAL A 272 -4.76 10.81 -11.21
N TRP A 273 -3.90 11.05 -10.23
CA TRP A 273 -4.23 10.88 -8.80
C TRP A 273 -5.29 11.84 -8.29
N ASN A 274 -5.44 13.01 -8.91
CA ASN A 274 -6.52 13.94 -8.61
C ASN A 274 -7.91 13.42 -8.99
N ASN A 275 -8.00 12.33 -9.78
CA ASN A 275 -9.24 11.64 -10.09
C ASN A 275 -9.57 10.53 -9.07
N TYR A 276 -8.94 10.54 -7.89
CA TYR A 276 -9.25 9.61 -6.83
C TYR A 276 -9.50 10.34 -5.52
N GLU A 277 -10.35 9.75 -4.71
CA GLU A 277 -10.69 10.26 -3.40
C GLU A 277 -10.69 9.13 -2.37
N LYS A 278 -9.98 9.32 -1.25
CA LYS A 278 -10.02 8.44 -0.09
C LYS A 278 -11.10 8.96 0.88
N VAL A 279 -12.25 8.29 0.88
CA VAL A 279 -13.42 8.60 1.69
C VAL A 279 -13.36 7.80 2.99
N THR A 280 -13.40 8.49 4.14
CA THR A 280 -13.51 7.83 5.45
C THR A 280 -14.91 7.26 5.65
N LEU A 281 -14.99 5.97 5.99
CA LEU A 281 -16.24 5.30 6.36
C LEU A 281 -16.36 5.13 7.89
N ASP A 282 -15.27 4.73 8.53
CA ASP A 282 -15.15 4.62 9.99
C ASP A 282 -13.69 4.88 10.41
N ASP A 283 -13.43 5.93 11.17
CA ASP A 283 -12.11 6.28 11.72
C ASP A 283 -11.98 5.97 13.22
N ASN A 284 -12.91 5.17 13.75
CA ASN A 284 -12.92 4.72 15.14
C ASN A 284 -12.84 3.18 15.24
N THR A 285 -12.01 2.58 14.39
CA THR A 285 -11.75 1.14 14.45
C THR A 285 -10.81 0.79 15.60
N SER A 286 -10.81 -0.48 15.99
CA SER A 286 -9.88 -1.03 16.98
C SER A 286 -9.29 -2.32 16.43
N ASP A 287 -8.00 -2.29 16.09
CA ASP A 287 -7.26 -3.42 15.55
C ASP A 287 -7.99 -4.10 14.37
N PRO A 288 -8.38 -3.35 13.31
CA PRO A 288 -9.11 -3.91 12.18
C PRO A 288 -8.26 -4.96 11.47
N MET A 289 -8.87 -6.05 11.02
CA MET A 289 -8.18 -7.23 10.48
C MET A 289 -8.53 -7.51 9.02
N GLU A 290 -9.77 -7.89 8.71
CA GLU A 290 -10.22 -8.29 7.37
C GLU A 290 -11.58 -7.66 7.05
N VAL A 291 -11.80 -7.27 5.79
CA VAL A 291 -13.00 -6.58 5.30
C VAL A 291 -13.63 -7.30 4.11
N ASP A 292 -14.97 -7.34 4.07
CA ASP A 292 -15.72 -7.82 2.92
C ASP A 292 -16.99 -6.98 2.69
N VAL A 293 -17.45 -6.87 1.45
CA VAL A 293 -18.54 -5.96 1.04
C VAL A 293 -19.70 -6.76 0.43
N ALA A 294 -20.87 -6.64 1.05
CA ALA A 294 -22.08 -7.30 0.56
C ALA A 294 -22.63 -6.61 -0.72
N GLU A 295 -23.39 -7.35 -1.53
CA GLU A 295 -24.06 -6.81 -2.74
C GLU A 295 -24.99 -5.62 -2.45
N ASP A 296 -25.49 -5.50 -1.22
CA ASP A 296 -26.35 -4.38 -0.78
C ASP A 296 -25.54 -3.14 -0.35
N GLY A 297 -24.21 -3.21 -0.39
CA GLY A 297 -23.28 -2.12 -0.06
C GLY A 297 -22.87 -2.05 1.41
N ARG A 298 -23.43 -2.90 2.29
CA ARG A 298 -22.95 -3.00 3.67
C ARG A 298 -21.53 -3.56 3.69
N VAL A 299 -20.68 -2.95 4.51
CA VAL A 299 -19.27 -3.34 4.65
C VAL A 299 -19.08 -4.01 5.99
N PHE A 300 -18.62 -5.26 5.98
CA PHE A 300 -18.36 -6.06 7.18
C PHE A 300 -16.88 -6.08 7.43
N TYR A 301 -16.46 -5.84 8.68
CA TYR A 301 -15.05 -5.93 9.03
C TYR A 301 -14.84 -6.56 10.40
N ALA A 302 -13.76 -7.32 10.51
CA ALA A 302 -13.31 -7.98 11.73
C ALA A 302 -12.35 -7.08 12.50
N GLN A 303 -12.47 -7.10 13.82
CA GLN A 303 -11.51 -6.51 14.74
C GLN A 303 -10.85 -7.60 15.57
N ARG A 304 -9.54 -7.52 15.77
CA ARG A 304 -8.74 -8.58 16.41
C ARG A 304 -9.27 -8.97 17.79
N GLY A 305 -9.82 -8.01 18.53
CA GLY A 305 -10.47 -8.22 19.84
C GLY A 305 -11.76 -9.06 19.81
N GLY A 306 -12.19 -9.58 18.66
CA GLY A 306 -13.33 -10.49 18.53
C GLY A 306 -14.61 -9.82 18.01
N GLU A 307 -14.61 -8.51 17.80
CA GLU A 307 -15.79 -7.78 17.32
C GLU A 307 -15.93 -7.85 15.80
N VAL A 308 -17.14 -8.16 15.34
CA VAL A 308 -17.56 -7.96 13.94
C VAL A 308 -18.37 -6.68 13.89
N ARG A 309 -18.03 -5.82 12.93
CA ARG A 309 -18.65 -4.52 12.72
C ARG A 309 -19.28 -4.44 11.33
N ILE A 310 -20.28 -3.58 11.18
CA ILE A 310 -20.96 -3.33 9.91
C ILE A 310 -21.03 -1.82 9.68
N PHE A 311 -20.45 -1.33 8.58
CA PHE A 311 -20.77 0.00 8.06
C PHE A 311 -21.99 -0.08 7.15
N ASP A 312 -22.99 0.73 7.45
CA ASP A 312 -24.22 0.85 6.67
C ASP A 312 -24.17 2.10 5.77
N PRO A 313 -24.22 1.94 4.43
CA PRO A 313 -24.16 3.07 3.51
C PRO A 313 -25.42 3.95 3.53
N GLU A 314 -26.58 3.47 4.05
CA GLU A 314 -27.78 4.31 4.16
C GLU A 314 -27.66 5.32 5.31
N THR A 315 -27.11 4.87 6.44
CA THR A 315 -26.91 5.70 7.63
C THR A 315 -25.54 6.36 7.67
N HIS A 316 -24.59 5.93 6.83
CA HIS A 316 -23.19 6.36 6.86
C HIS A 316 -22.56 6.18 8.25
N ALA A 317 -22.88 5.07 8.93
CA ALA A 317 -22.41 4.79 10.28
C ALA A 317 -22.01 3.32 10.43
N ALA A 318 -21.03 3.07 11.29
CA ALA A 318 -20.63 1.73 11.67
C ALA A 318 -21.28 1.29 13.00
N VAL A 319 -21.79 0.07 13.04
CA VAL A 319 -22.46 -0.53 14.20
C VAL A 319 -21.85 -1.88 14.59
N PRO A 320 -21.90 -2.26 15.88
CA PRO A 320 -21.44 -3.57 16.34
C PRO A 320 -22.44 -4.65 15.89
N ALA A 321 -21.97 -5.68 15.19
CA ALA A 321 -22.79 -6.84 14.83
C ALA A 321 -22.77 -7.91 15.93
N GLY A 322 -21.61 -8.15 16.54
CA GLY A 322 -21.45 -9.10 17.65
C GLY A 322 -20.00 -9.31 18.02
N THR A 323 -19.76 -9.89 19.19
CA THR A 323 -18.41 -10.10 19.75
C THR A 323 -18.19 -11.57 20.10
N LEU A 324 -17.11 -12.15 19.59
CA LEU A 324 -16.61 -13.46 19.96
C LEU A 324 -15.66 -13.35 21.15
N ASP A 325 -15.71 -14.35 22.03
CA ASP A 325 -14.74 -14.47 23.13
C ASP A 325 -13.44 -15.08 22.60
N VAL A 326 -12.42 -14.23 22.44
CA VAL A 326 -11.17 -14.58 21.77
C VAL A 326 -9.96 -14.43 22.68
N TYR A 327 -8.97 -15.28 22.42
CA TYR A 327 -7.62 -15.10 22.91
C TYR A 327 -6.89 -14.08 22.03
N THR A 328 -6.23 -13.09 22.64
CA THR A 328 -5.62 -11.95 21.92
C THR A 328 -4.11 -11.81 22.15
N GLY A 329 -3.44 -12.89 22.58
CA GLY A 329 -1.99 -12.87 22.77
C GLY A 329 -1.25 -12.92 21.43
N GLY A 330 -0.16 -12.16 21.28
CA GLY A 330 0.57 -12.07 20.02
C GLY A 330 -0.32 -11.57 18.87
N GLU A 331 -0.29 -12.29 17.74
CA GLU A 331 -1.10 -12.01 16.54
C GLU A 331 -2.48 -12.70 16.57
N ASP A 332 -2.78 -13.53 17.57
CA ASP A 332 -4.06 -14.21 17.69
C ASP A 332 -5.22 -13.24 18.01
N GLY A 333 -6.44 -13.69 17.70
CA GLY A 333 -7.66 -12.91 17.85
C GLY A 333 -8.73 -13.36 16.87
N LEU A 334 -9.64 -12.47 16.48
CA LEU A 334 -10.47 -12.62 15.27
C LEU A 334 -9.73 -11.98 14.10
N VAL A 335 -9.11 -12.80 13.24
CA VAL A 335 -8.19 -12.33 12.20
C VAL A 335 -8.73 -12.51 10.78
N GLY A 336 -9.75 -13.37 10.62
CA GLY A 336 -10.34 -13.68 9.31
C GLY A 336 -11.85 -13.50 9.23
N LEU A 337 -12.33 -13.01 8.08
CA LEU A 337 -13.73 -12.76 7.74
C LEU A 337 -13.95 -12.96 6.24
N ALA A 338 -15.00 -13.71 5.87
CA ALA A 338 -15.51 -13.76 4.51
C ALA A 338 -17.03 -13.93 4.50
N LEU A 339 -17.72 -13.22 3.61
CA LEU A 339 -19.13 -13.42 3.32
C LEU A 339 -19.30 -14.58 2.34
N ASP A 340 -20.36 -15.37 2.52
CA ASP A 340 -20.69 -16.42 1.57
C ASP A 340 -21.01 -15.81 0.19
N PRO A 341 -20.61 -16.41 -0.95
CA PRO A 341 -20.98 -15.89 -2.27
C PRO A 341 -22.51 -15.81 -2.49
N GLY A 342 -23.29 -16.56 -1.70
CA GLY A 342 -24.74 -16.49 -1.61
C GLY A 342 -25.27 -15.61 -0.48
N PHE A 343 -24.49 -14.67 0.06
CA PHE A 343 -24.81 -13.89 1.26
C PHE A 343 -26.19 -13.23 1.17
N ALA A 344 -26.53 -12.62 0.03
CA ALA A 344 -27.83 -12.00 -0.20
C ALA A 344 -29.03 -12.94 0.02
N GLU A 345 -28.83 -14.26 -0.06
CA GLU A 345 -29.86 -15.28 0.16
C GLU A 345 -29.75 -15.97 1.54
N ASN A 346 -28.54 -16.33 1.97
CA ASN A 346 -28.31 -17.18 3.15
C ASN A 346 -27.87 -16.41 4.40
N GLN A 347 -27.37 -15.18 4.23
CA GLN A 347 -26.80 -14.34 5.28
C GLN A 347 -25.69 -15.05 6.08
N TRP A 348 -24.89 -15.89 5.42
CA TRP A 348 -23.80 -16.62 6.06
C TRP A 348 -22.48 -15.84 6.04
N ILE A 349 -21.82 -15.80 7.19
CA ILE A 349 -20.50 -15.21 7.38
C ILE A 349 -19.57 -16.27 7.96
N TYR A 350 -18.33 -16.32 7.49
CA TYR A 350 -17.29 -17.21 7.96
C TYR A 350 -16.25 -16.39 8.71
N LEU A 351 -15.87 -16.86 9.90
CA LEU A 351 -14.93 -16.18 10.78
C LEU A 351 -13.82 -17.15 11.18
N TYR A 352 -12.57 -16.68 11.12
CA TYR A 352 -11.40 -17.41 11.60
C TYR A 352 -10.83 -16.71 12.83
N TYR A 353 -10.85 -17.41 13.96
CA TYR A 353 -10.56 -16.80 15.25
C TYR A 353 -9.91 -17.76 16.26
N SER A 354 -9.28 -17.18 17.27
CA SER A 354 -8.61 -17.87 18.38
C SER A 354 -9.53 -17.93 19.60
N PRO A 355 -10.17 -19.06 19.95
CA PRO A 355 -11.11 -19.09 21.08
C PRO A 355 -10.40 -18.85 22.43
N ALA A 356 -10.97 -18.00 23.30
CA ALA A 356 -10.40 -17.70 24.62
C ALA A 356 -10.28 -18.93 25.53
N GLU A 357 -11.28 -19.82 25.47
CA GLU A 357 -11.31 -21.09 26.18
C GLU A 357 -11.36 -22.26 25.18
N SER A 358 -10.27 -23.04 25.11
CA SER A 358 -10.21 -24.28 24.33
C SER A 358 -9.47 -25.39 25.12
N GLU A 359 -9.84 -26.65 24.88
CA GLU A 359 -9.15 -27.80 25.50
C GLU A 359 -7.74 -27.99 24.94
N GLU A 360 -7.55 -27.67 23.66
CA GLU A 360 -6.27 -27.64 22.94
C GLU A 360 -6.09 -26.25 22.31
N ASP A 361 -4.85 -25.78 22.19
CA ASP A 361 -4.57 -24.51 21.51
C ASP A 361 -4.85 -24.67 20.01
N VAL A 362 -5.87 -23.96 19.53
CA VAL A 362 -6.32 -23.99 18.14
C VAL A 362 -6.77 -22.61 17.68
N ASN A 363 -6.68 -22.39 16.37
CA ASN A 363 -7.43 -21.37 15.64
C ASN A 363 -8.58 -22.05 14.89
N ARG A 364 -9.76 -21.44 14.93
CA ARG A 364 -11.02 -22.05 14.52
C ARG A 364 -11.65 -21.28 13.37
N LEU A 365 -11.99 -22.01 12.31
CA LEU A 365 -12.87 -21.55 11.24
C LEU A 365 -14.31 -21.98 11.54
N SER A 366 -15.21 -21.02 11.70
CA SER A 366 -16.63 -21.26 11.93
C SER A 366 -17.50 -20.44 10.99
N ARG A 367 -18.72 -20.94 10.71
CA ARG A 367 -19.78 -20.22 10.01
C ARG A 367 -20.84 -19.74 10.99
N PHE A 368 -21.32 -18.52 10.80
CA PHE A 368 -22.43 -17.90 11.53
C PHE A 368 -23.50 -17.38 10.57
N THR A 369 -24.63 -16.95 11.11
CA THR A 369 -25.71 -16.27 10.38
C THR A 369 -25.86 -14.84 10.86
N VAL A 370 -26.04 -13.91 9.93
CA VAL A 370 -26.36 -12.51 10.20
C VAL A 370 -27.88 -12.31 10.13
N GLU A 371 -28.47 -11.64 11.13
CA GLU A 371 -29.88 -11.26 11.18
C GLU A 371 -30.03 -9.74 11.24
N GLY A 372 -30.30 -9.10 10.10
CA GLY A 372 -30.25 -7.64 10.00
C GLY A 372 -28.81 -7.16 10.13
N ASP A 373 -28.52 -6.35 11.13
CA ASP A 373 -27.17 -5.87 11.46
C ASP A 373 -26.61 -6.52 12.73
N SER A 374 -27.03 -7.75 13.04
CA SER A 374 -26.60 -8.50 14.21
C SER A 374 -26.14 -9.91 13.85
N LEU A 375 -25.06 -10.35 14.51
CA LEU A 375 -24.48 -11.69 14.37
C LEU A 375 -25.16 -12.66 15.35
N ASP A 376 -25.81 -13.72 14.86
CA ASP A 376 -26.35 -14.77 15.74
C ASP A 376 -25.24 -15.71 16.20
N LEU A 377 -24.64 -15.43 17.36
CA LEU A 377 -23.60 -16.25 17.96
C LEU A 377 -24.05 -17.69 18.27
N ALA A 378 -25.36 -17.93 18.46
CA ALA A 378 -25.88 -19.27 18.71
C ALA A 378 -25.96 -20.13 17.43
N SER A 379 -25.78 -19.52 16.26
CA SER A 379 -25.81 -20.21 14.96
C SER A 379 -24.50 -20.89 14.60
N GLU A 380 -23.43 -20.72 15.40
CA GLU A 380 -22.08 -21.20 15.12
C GLU A 380 -22.08 -22.66 14.61
N GLN A 381 -21.46 -22.86 13.45
CA GLN A 381 -21.06 -24.16 12.94
C GLN A 381 -19.54 -24.18 12.76
N THR A 382 -18.83 -24.95 13.57
CA THR A 382 -17.38 -25.16 13.40
C THR A 382 -17.10 -25.97 12.14
N LEU A 383 -16.20 -25.49 11.29
CA LEU A 383 -15.77 -26.16 10.07
C LEU A 383 -14.43 -26.86 10.26
N LEU A 384 -13.41 -26.11 10.68
CA LEU A 384 -12.03 -26.57 10.74
C LEU A 384 -11.33 -25.99 11.97
N GLU A 385 -10.45 -26.77 12.60
CA GLU A 385 -9.56 -26.31 13.67
C GLU A 385 -8.12 -26.55 13.23
N VAL A 386 -7.33 -25.48 13.23
CA VAL A 386 -5.91 -25.48 12.92
C VAL A 386 -5.16 -25.48 14.26
N PRO A 387 -4.20 -26.40 14.49
CA PRO A 387 -3.38 -26.38 15.71
C PRO A 387 -2.68 -25.03 15.87
N ALA A 388 -2.60 -24.53 17.11
CA ALA A 388 -1.85 -23.33 17.48
C ALA A 388 -0.96 -23.63 18.70
N TYR A 389 -0.03 -22.75 19.02
CA TYR A 389 0.85 -22.90 20.17
C TYR A 389 0.85 -21.63 21.04
N ARG A 390 0.29 -21.70 22.25
CA ARG A 390 0.13 -20.53 23.15
C ARG A 390 0.90 -20.66 24.45
N ASP A 391 2.08 -21.26 24.41
CA ASP A 391 2.88 -21.46 25.63
C ASP A 391 3.42 -20.14 26.18
N ARG A 392 2.69 -19.63 27.17
CA ARG A 392 2.91 -18.36 27.89
C ARG A 392 4.26 -18.25 28.63
N THR A 393 5.17 -19.21 28.45
CA THR A 393 6.52 -19.21 29.01
C THR A 393 7.59 -18.63 28.08
N TYR A 394 7.28 -18.46 26.80
CA TYR A 394 8.11 -17.79 25.80
C TYR A 394 7.38 -16.54 25.27
N PRO A 395 8.08 -15.56 24.67
CA PRO A 395 7.39 -14.61 23.80
C PRO A 395 6.61 -15.41 22.77
N GLU A 396 5.31 -15.15 22.70
CA GLU A 396 4.35 -15.95 21.96
C GLU A 396 4.71 -15.98 20.47
N PRO A 397 4.61 -17.14 19.79
CA PRO A 397 4.81 -17.18 18.35
C PRO A 397 3.88 -16.19 17.62
N GLY A 398 4.48 -15.38 16.75
CA GLY A 398 3.74 -14.72 15.67
C GLY A 398 3.46 -15.71 14.52
N HIS A 399 2.83 -15.19 13.47
CA HIS A 399 2.44 -15.88 12.23
C HIS A 399 1.15 -16.70 12.35
N THR A 400 0.06 -16.05 12.75
CA THR A 400 -1.26 -16.69 12.78
C THR A 400 -1.80 -16.93 11.35
N GLY A 401 -1.40 -16.10 10.38
CA GLY A 401 -2.07 -16.04 9.07
C GLY A 401 -3.54 -15.61 9.24
N GLY A 402 -4.43 -16.23 8.47
CA GLY A 402 -5.85 -16.28 8.83
C GLY A 402 -6.83 -15.61 7.88
N SER A 403 -6.37 -15.13 6.72
CA SER A 403 -7.23 -14.57 5.69
C SER A 403 -8.19 -15.62 5.10
N LEU A 404 -9.39 -15.19 4.73
CA LEU A 404 -10.46 -16.03 4.17
C LEU A 404 -10.94 -15.48 2.84
N GLU A 405 -10.97 -16.32 1.80
CA GLU A 405 -11.41 -15.91 0.46
C GLU A 405 -12.20 -17.01 -0.23
N PHE A 406 -13.29 -16.64 -0.91
CA PHE A 406 -14.04 -17.57 -1.75
C PHE A 406 -13.52 -17.56 -3.18
N GLY A 407 -13.26 -18.74 -3.72
CA GLY A 407 -13.00 -18.89 -5.15
C GLY A 407 -14.28 -18.90 -5.99
N PRO A 408 -14.16 -18.70 -7.32
CA PRO A 408 -15.31 -18.62 -8.24
C PRO A 408 -16.11 -19.93 -8.36
N ASP A 409 -15.60 -21.04 -7.82
CA ASP A 409 -16.28 -22.34 -7.77
C ASP A 409 -17.01 -22.60 -6.43
N GLY A 410 -17.03 -21.61 -5.53
CA GLY A 410 -17.64 -21.69 -4.19
C GLY A 410 -16.78 -22.42 -3.17
N THR A 411 -15.51 -22.73 -3.47
CA THR A 411 -14.57 -23.23 -2.46
C THR A 411 -14.07 -22.08 -1.59
N LEU A 412 -13.90 -22.36 -0.30
CA LEU A 412 -13.34 -21.44 0.68
C LEU A 412 -11.86 -21.75 0.88
N TYR A 413 -11.04 -20.73 0.74
CA TYR A 413 -9.62 -20.74 1.01
C TYR A 413 -9.32 -20.12 2.38
N LEU A 414 -8.33 -20.66 3.08
CA LEU A 414 -7.84 -20.16 4.36
C LEU A 414 -6.31 -20.14 4.34
N SER A 415 -5.70 -19.00 4.64
CA SER A 415 -4.26 -18.93 4.90
C SER A 415 -3.94 -19.24 6.36
N THR A 416 -2.78 -19.86 6.59
CA THR A 416 -2.27 -20.17 7.93
C THR A 416 -0.78 -19.91 7.95
N GLY A 417 -0.31 -19.17 8.97
CA GLY A 417 1.12 -19.03 9.19
C GLY A 417 1.72 -20.27 9.87
N ASP A 418 3.03 -20.31 9.98
CA ASP A 418 3.78 -21.48 10.41
C ASP A 418 3.76 -21.74 11.92
N ASP A 419 3.30 -20.75 12.71
CA ASP A 419 3.17 -20.78 14.17
C ASP A 419 4.51 -21.14 14.84
N VAL A 420 5.59 -20.55 14.32
CA VAL A 420 6.96 -20.74 14.82
C VAL A 420 7.57 -19.37 15.14
N PRO A 421 8.00 -19.14 16.40
CA PRO A 421 8.53 -17.84 16.78
C PRO A 421 9.86 -17.58 16.07
N PRO A 422 10.06 -16.37 15.52
CA PRO A 422 11.36 -16.01 15.00
C PRO A 422 12.37 -15.83 16.14
N ASN A 423 13.53 -16.45 15.99
CA ASN A 423 14.77 -16.07 16.68
C ASN A 423 14.70 -15.84 18.23
N LEU A 424 14.24 -16.79 19.04
CA LEU A 424 14.27 -16.66 20.53
C LEU A 424 15.67 -16.41 21.16
N SER A 425 16.75 -16.41 20.36
CA SER A 425 18.08 -15.96 20.79
C SER A 425 18.87 -15.34 19.64
N ALA A 426 19.82 -14.46 19.98
CA ALA A 426 20.72 -13.83 19.00
C ALA A 426 21.56 -14.85 18.19
N ASP A 427 21.73 -16.08 18.69
CA ASP A 427 22.46 -17.14 17.98
C ASP A 427 21.75 -17.57 16.68
N TRP A 428 20.43 -17.35 16.57
CA TRP A 428 19.65 -17.67 15.37
C TRP A 428 19.85 -16.69 14.22
N GLN A 429 20.32 -15.47 14.50
CA GLN A 429 20.80 -14.49 13.51
C GLN A 429 19.80 -14.13 12.39
N GLY A 430 18.49 -14.22 12.64
CA GLY A 430 17.49 -13.82 11.64
C GLY A 430 17.16 -14.89 10.59
N TYR A 431 17.65 -16.13 10.70
CA TYR A 431 17.42 -17.17 9.68
C TYR A 431 16.18 -18.04 9.97
N ALA A 432 15.82 -18.89 9.01
CA ALA A 432 14.79 -19.91 9.19
C ALA A 432 15.00 -20.74 10.47
N PRO A 433 14.00 -20.80 11.38
CA PRO A 433 14.08 -21.56 12.61
C PRO A 433 13.98 -23.07 12.30
N LEU A 434 15.11 -23.76 12.46
CA LEU A 434 15.30 -25.18 12.12
C LEU A 434 15.99 -25.93 13.27
N ASP A 435 15.48 -25.77 14.49
CA ASP A 435 16.04 -26.41 15.69
C ASP A 435 15.51 -27.83 15.88
N TRP A 436 16.41 -28.81 15.76
CA TRP A 436 16.07 -30.23 15.93
C TRP A 436 16.54 -30.81 17.27
N ARG A 437 16.97 -29.96 18.21
CA ARG A 437 17.35 -30.38 19.56
C ARG A 437 16.10 -30.82 20.33
N GLU A 438 16.27 -31.79 21.22
CA GLU A 438 15.20 -32.31 22.08
C GLU A 438 14.64 -31.19 22.98
N GLY A 439 13.33 -30.97 22.97
CA GLY A 439 12.67 -29.92 23.74
C GLY A 439 12.68 -28.53 23.09
N GLN A 440 13.07 -28.41 21.82
CA GLN A 440 13.04 -27.18 21.02
C GLN A 440 12.10 -27.29 19.80
N GLU A 441 11.13 -28.21 19.83
CA GLU A 441 10.25 -28.53 18.69
C GLU A 441 9.38 -27.36 18.22
N MET A 442 9.23 -26.33 19.06
CA MET A 442 8.58 -25.07 18.73
C MET A 442 9.41 -24.18 17.80
N LEU A 443 10.73 -24.37 17.72
CA LEU A 443 11.66 -23.63 16.86
C LEU A 443 11.99 -24.39 15.56
N ASP A 444 11.09 -25.27 15.13
CA ASP A 444 11.27 -26.13 13.97
C ASP A 444 10.16 -25.87 12.95
N ALA A 445 10.35 -24.89 12.07
CA ALA A 445 9.41 -24.61 10.98
C ALA A 445 9.26 -25.79 10.00
N ALA A 446 10.20 -26.74 10.00
CA ALA A 446 10.07 -27.95 9.20
C ALA A 446 9.03 -28.93 9.80
N ARG A 447 8.65 -28.77 11.07
CA ARG A 447 7.54 -29.52 11.70
C ARG A 447 6.17 -29.06 11.20
N THR A 448 6.06 -27.81 10.76
CA THR A 448 4.80 -27.14 10.38
C THR A 448 4.76 -26.85 8.87
N ALA A 449 5.33 -25.74 8.42
CA ALA A 449 5.30 -25.28 7.02
C ALA A 449 5.79 -26.35 6.04
N GLY A 450 6.92 -26.99 6.35
CA GLY A 450 7.51 -28.06 5.54
C GLY A 450 6.86 -29.45 5.68
N ASN A 451 5.86 -29.61 6.55
CA ASN A 451 5.22 -30.89 6.84
C ASN A 451 3.91 -31.03 6.07
N THR A 452 3.78 -32.12 5.30
CA THR A 452 2.57 -32.40 4.51
C THR A 452 1.40 -32.89 5.36
N ASN A 453 1.62 -33.19 6.63
CA ASN A 453 0.63 -33.69 7.58
C ASN A 453 0.40 -32.72 8.76
N ASP A 454 0.55 -31.42 8.51
CA ASP A 454 0.23 -30.31 9.43
C ASP A 454 -0.50 -29.22 8.64
N LEU A 455 -1.42 -28.50 9.29
CA LEU A 455 -2.25 -27.48 8.66
C LEU A 455 -1.59 -26.10 8.65
N ARG A 456 -0.52 -25.88 9.41
CA ARG A 456 0.15 -24.58 9.55
C ARG A 456 1.18 -24.32 8.46
N GLY A 457 1.36 -23.06 8.05
CA GLY A 457 2.24 -22.63 6.96
C GLY A 457 1.71 -23.10 5.60
N LYS A 458 0.40 -22.94 5.37
CA LYS A 458 -0.36 -23.47 4.23
C LYS A 458 -1.39 -22.46 3.71
N ILE A 459 -1.77 -22.64 2.44
CA ILE A 459 -3.10 -22.27 1.95
C ILE A 459 -3.95 -23.54 1.92
N LEU A 460 -5.05 -23.52 2.66
CA LEU A 460 -6.03 -24.59 2.75
C LEU A 460 -7.21 -24.28 1.83
N ARG A 461 -7.83 -25.31 1.24
CA ARG A 461 -8.99 -25.17 0.38
C ARG A 461 -10.03 -26.24 0.68
N ILE A 462 -11.22 -25.81 1.06
CA ILE A 462 -12.35 -26.67 1.44
C ILE A 462 -13.62 -26.22 0.71
N LEU A 463 -14.65 -27.07 0.68
CA LEU A 463 -15.97 -26.71 0.19
C LEU A 463 -16.98 -26.78 1.35
N PRO A 464 -17.39 -25.64 1.93
CA PRO A 464 -18.42 -25.58 2.97
C PRO A 464 -19.71 -26.28 2.53
N THR A 465 -20.43 -26.88 3.48
CA THR A 465 -21.70 -27.57 3.21
C THR A 465 -22.88 -26.88 3.91
N GLU A 466 -24.06 -26.95 3.31
CA GLU A 466 -25.27 -26.31 3.86
C GLU A 466 -25.57 -26.76 5.30
N ASP A 467 -25.45 -28.06 5.57
CA ASP A 467 -25.76 -28.71 6.85
C ASP A 467 -24.72 -28.44 7.97
N GLY A 468 -23.64 -27.70 7.67
CA GLY A 468 -22.49 -27.48 8.56
C GLY A 468 -21.34 -28.46 8.31
N GLY A 469 -20.10 -27.98 8.46
CA GLY A 469 -18.88 -28.70 8.07
C GLY A 469 -18.50 -28.51 6.59
N TYR A 470 -17.54 -29.29 6.10
CA TYR A 470 -16.98 -29.14 4.75
C TYR A 470 -16.75 -30.49 4.03
N SER A 471 -16.50 -30.41 2.73
CA SER A 471 -15.97 -31.50 1.90
C SER A 471 -14.66 -31.09 1.23
N ILE A 472 -13.85 -32.08 0.82
CA ILE A 472 -12.59 -31.81 0.11
C ILE A 472 -12.89 -31.62 -1.39
N PRO A 473 -12.59 -30.44 -1.97
CA PRO A 473 -12.72 -30.24 -3.40
C PRO A 473 -11.66 -31.04 -4.18
N GLU A 474 -11.97 -31.38 -5.44
CA GLU A 474 -10.99 -31.97 -6.34
C GLU A 474 -9.88 -30.96 -6.66
N GLY A 475 -8.66 -31.45 -6.84
CA GLY A 475 -7.53 -30.62 -7.26
C GLY A 475 -6.79 -29.93 -6.13
N ASN A 476 -6.91 -30.37 -4.87
CA ASN A 476 -5.94 -30.02 -3.83
C ASN A 476 -4.61 -30.78 -4.03
N LEU A 477 -3.54 -30.31 -3.37
CA LEU A 477 -2.18 -30.84 -3.56
C LEU A 477 -2.08 -32.34 -3.25
N PHE A 478 -2.86 -32.80 -2.26
CA PHE A 478 -2.93 -34.20 -1.86
C PHE A 478 -4.34 -34.76 -1.99
N ALA A 479 -4.45 -35.93 -2.61
CA ALA A 479 -5.73 -36.63 -2.71
C ALA A 479 -6.17 -37.19 -1.35
N GLU A 480 -7.48 -37.16 -1.08
CA GLU A 480 -8.07 -37.72 0.13
C GLU A 480 -7.63 -39.17 0.39
N GLY A 481 -7.19 -39.45 1.62
CA GLY A 481 -6.70 -40.76 2.04
C GLY A 481 -5.26 -41.08 1.66
N THR A 482 -4.50 -40.14 1.11
CA THR A 482 -3.05 -40.27 0.92
C THR A 482 -2.35 -40.33 2.28
N GLU A 483 -1.52 -41.35 2.50
CA GLU A 483 -0.86 -41.58 3.80
C GLU A 483 0.21 -40.52 4.07
N GLY A 484 0.21 -39.93 5.27
CA GLY A 484 1.16 -38.89 5.67
C GLY A 484 0.88 -37.51 5.06
N THR A 485 -0.35 -37.25 4.64
CA THR A 485 -0.76 -35.97 4.06
C THR A 485 -2.15 -35.55 4.53
N LEU A 486 -2.40 -34.24 4.60
CA LEU A 486 -3.74 -33.68 4.81
C LEU A 486 -4.35 -33.20 3.48
N PRO A 487 -5.56 -33.63 3.12
CA PRO A 487 -6.18 -33.31 1.83
C PRO A 487 -6.71 -31.87 1.73
N GLU A 488 -6.80 -31.13 2.82
CA GLU A 488 -7.16 -29.71 2.86
C GLU A 488 -6.09 -28.83 2.20
N ILE A 489 -4.83 -29.29 2.14
CA ILE A 489 -3.70 -28.49 1.65
C ILE A 489 -3.83 -28.26 0.14
N TYR A 490 -4.00 -27.00 -0.25
CA TYR A 490 -3.91 -26.55 -1.64
C TYR A 490 -2.50 -26.10 -1.99
N ALA A 491 -1.87 -25.31 -1.12
CA ALA A 491 -0.48 -24.93 -1.24
C ALA A 491 0.23 -25.02 0.12
N MET A 492 1.54 -25.27 0.10
CA MET A 492 2.35 -25.44 1.30
C MET A 492 3.69 -24.73 1.21
N GLY A 493 4.35 -24.59 2.35
CA GLY A 493 5.69 -24.04 2.43
C GLY A 493 5.70 -22.52 2.49
N PHE A 494 4.85 -21.96 3.35
CA PHE A 494 4.78 -20.53 3.67
C PHE A 494 5.19 -20.30 5.12
N ARG A 495 5.79 -19.13 5.41
CA ARG A 495 6.08 -18.69 6.78
C ARG A 495 4.88 -17.98 7.39
N ASN A 496 4.45 -16.87 6.78
CA ASN A 496 3.26 -16.12 7.18
C ASN A 496 2.57 -15.52 5.94
N ALA A 497 1.76 -16.33 5.27
CA ALA A 497 0.90 -15.88 4.19
C ALA A 497 -0.30 -15.11 4.75
N PHE A 498 -0.06 -13.93 5.33
CA PHE A 498 -1.02 -13.24 6.20
C PHE A 498 -2.28 -12.80 5.45
N ARG A 499 -2.13 -12.15 4.29
CA ARG A 499 -3.21 -11.73 3.41
C ARG A 499 -3.00 -12.26 1.99
N PHE A 500 -4.06 -12.79 1.41
CA PHE A 500 -4.11 -13.24 0.02
C PHE A 500 -5.47 -12.93 -0.59
N THR A 501 -5.56 -12.97 -1.91
CA THR A 501 -6.84 -12.86 -2.61
C THR A 501 -7.01 -13.97 -3.65
N VAL A 502 -8.24 -14.15 -4.12
CA VAL A 502 -8.57 -15.00 -5.27
C VAL A 502 -9.12 -14.14 -6.40
N ASP A 503 -8.49 -14.23 -7.56
CA ASP A 503 -9.02 -13.60 -8.77
C ASP A 503 -10.28 -14.33 -9.24
N GLN A 504 -11.42 -13.66 -9.16
CA GLN A 504 -12.73 -14.24 -9.47
C GLN A 504 -12.91 -14.62 -10.94
N GLU A 505 -12.12 -14.07 -11.87
CA GLU A 505 -12.21 -14.44 -13.28
C GLU A 505 -11.41 -15.72 -13.60
N THR A 506 -10.19 -15.84 -13.06
CA THR A 506 -9.27 -16.93 -13.40
C THR A 506 -9.26 -18.07 -12.37
N GLY A 507 -9.53 -17.77 -11.11
CA GLY A 507 -9.34 -18.65 -9.96
C GLY A 507 -7.89 -18.73 -9.46
N ASP A 508 -6.98 -17.91 -10.00
CA ASP A 508 -5.59 -17.82 -9.53
C ASP A 508 -5.55 -17.13 -8.15
N LEU A 509 -4.70 -17.62 -7.25
CA LEU A 509 -4.49 -17.00 -5.93
C LEU A 509 -3.28 -16.09 -5.97
N HIS A 510 -3.42 -14.90 -5.41
CA HIS A 510 -2.34 -13.93 -5.22
C HIS A 510 -1.96 -13.92 -3.75
N VAL A 511 -0.76 -14.41 -3.42
CA VAL A 511 -0.33 -14.68 -2.04
C VAL A 511 1.00 -13.98 -1.77
N SER A 512 1.03 -13.17 -0.72
CA SER A 512 2.26 -12.59 -0.19
C SER A 512 2.71 -13.35 1.04
N ASP A 513 4.00 -13.67 1.15
CA ASP A 513 4.56 -14.41 2.28
C ASP A 513 5.68 -13.61 2.94
N TYR A 514 5.61 -13.49 4.27
CA TYR A 514 6.64 -12.82 5.03
C TYR A 514 7.91 -13.69 5.08
N GLY A 515 9.05 -13.03 5.06
CA GLY A 515 10.37 -13.60 5.17
C GLY A 515 10.87 -13.64 6.60
N PRO A 516 12.09 -14.16 6.82
CA PRO A 516 12.71 -14.10 8.14
C PRO A 516 13.41 -12.75 8.40
N ASP A 517 13.58 -12.41 9.67
CA ASP A 517 14.03 -11.08 10.14
C ASP A 517 15.55 -10.88 10.05
N ARG A 518 16.08 -10.92 8.83
CA ARG A 518 17.52 -10.79 8.56
C ARG A 518 17.84 -9.62 7.65
N GLY A 519 18.18 -8.48 8.23
CA GLY A 519 18.67 -7.31 7.49
C GLY A 519 20.09 -7.44 6.91
N ALA A 520 20.88 -8.42 7.36
CA ALA A 520 22.27 -8.57 6.91
C ALA A 520 22.40 -9.36 5.58
N PRO A 521 23.45 -9.15 4.76
CA PRO A 521 23.66 -9.85 3.48
C PRO A 521 23.86 -11.37 3.63
N ALA A 522 23.54 -12.16 2.61
CA ALA A 522 23.60 -13.63 2.62
C ALA A 522 24.93 -14.27 3.11
N THR A 523 24.86 -15.46 3.71
CA THR A 523 26.03 -16.24 4.20
C THR A 523 25.97 -17.73 3.81
N GLU A 524 26.87 -18.56 4.36
CA GLU A 524 26.77 -20.01 4.29
C GLU A 524 25.47 -20.59 4.90
N ARG A 525 24.83 -19.89 5.85
CA ARG A 525 23.55 -20.32 6.47
C ARG A 525 22.33 -20.12 5.57
N GLY A 526 22.33 -19.11 4.70
CA GLY A 526 21.15 -18.79 3.90
C GLY A 526 21.19 -17.38 3.30
N PRO A 527 20.12 -16.99 2.59
CA PRO A 527 19.93 -15.63 2.07
C PRO A 527 19.75 -14.57 3.18
N GLU A 528 19.63 -13.32 2.77
CA GLU A 528 19.03 -12.26 3.61
C GLU A 528 17.53 -12.53 3.85
N GLY A 529 16.90 -11.68 4.66
CA GLY A 529 15.46 -11.68 4.90
C GLY A 529 14.73 -11.23 3.64
N LEU A 530 14.35 -12.21 2.81
CA LEU A 530 13.55 -11.99 1.61
C LEU A 530 12.09 -12.31 1.90
N VAL A 531 11.20 -11.48 1.38
CA VAL A 531 9.76 -11.73 1.33
C VAL A 531 9.34 -12.06 -0.11
N GLU A 532 8.16 -12.65 -0.29
CA GLU A 532 7.70 -13.11 -1.60
C GLU A 532 6.29 -12.62 -1.94
N TYR A 533 6.05 -12.45 -3.24
CA TYR A 533 4.71 -12.43 -3.84
C TYR A 533 4.61 -13.54 -4.89
N ASN A 534 3.58 -14.36 -4.74
CA ASN A 534 3.34 -15.61 -5.46
C ASN A 534 1.96 -15.57 -6.15
N VAL A 535 1.88 -16.09 -7.37
CA VAL A 535 0.61 -16.34 -8.08
C VAL A 535 0.40 -17.84 -8.26
N ILE A 536 -0.48 -18.41 -7.42
CA ILE A 536 -0.74 -19.85 -7.36
C ILE A 536 -1.83 -20.24 -8.35
N ARG A 537 -1.40 -20.70 -9.52
CA ARG A 537 -2.27 -21.18 -10.62
C ARG A 537 -2.61 -22.66 -10.52
N GLU A 538 -1.80 -23.40 -9.77
CA GLU A 538 -2.00 -24.81 -9.47
C GLU A 538 -1.46 -25.15 -8.07
N PRO A 539 -1.98 -26.21 -7.42
CA PRO A 539 -1.48 -26.66 -6.12
C PRO A 539 0.04 -26.86 -6.12
N GLY A 540 0.73 -26.38 -5.09
CA GLY A 540 2.19 -26.33 -5.10
C GLY A 540 2.88 -26.27 -3.74
N ASN A 541 4.21 -26.34 -3.78
CA ASN A 541 5.09 -26.15 -2.63
C ASN A 541 5.96 -24.91 -2.90
N PHE A 542 6.02 -23.98 -1.94
CA PHE A 542 6.66 -22.66 -2.07
C PHE A 542 7.94 -22.54 -1.22
N GLY A 543 8.40 -23.66 -0.64
CA GLY A 543 9.80 -23.82 -0.26
C GLY A 543 10.14 -23.57 1.20
N TRP A 544 9.40 -22.70 1.91
CA TRP A 544 9.67 -22.45 3.33
C TRP A 544 9.54 -23.76 4.15
N PRO A 545 10.47 -24.04 5.09
CA PRO A 545 11.63 -23.24 5.53
C PRO A 545 12.98 -23.61 4.88
N PHE A 546 12.99 -24.40 3.81
CA PHE A 546 14.23 -24.95 3.25
C PHE A 546 14.85 -24.03 2.20
N CYS A 547 14.00 -23.37 1.41
CA CYS A 547 14.37 -22.47 0.33
C CYS A 547 13.37 -21.30 0.30
N HIS A 548 13.83 -20.11 -0.10
CA HIS A 548 13.00 -18.90 -0.20
C HIS A 548 13.58 -17.92 -1.22
N GLY A 549 12.81 -16.91 -1.62
CA GLY A 549 13.11 -16.03 -2.76
C GLY A 549 13.15 -16.81 -4.07
N ASP A 550 14.17 -16.59 -4.89
CA ASP A 550 14.41 -17.32 -6.14
C ASP A 550 14.99 -18.73 -5.94
N ASN A 551 14.44 -19.49 -4.98
CA ASN A 551 14.93 -20.79 -4.51
C ASN A 551 16.33 -20.74 -3.88
N GLN A 552 16.62 -19.70 -3.09
CA GLN A 552 17.85 -19.63 -2.31
C GLN A 552 17.78 -20.55 -1.10
N ALA A 553 18.73 -21.47 -1.00
CA ALA A 553 18.74 -22.51 0.04
C ALA A 553 19.27 -22.00 1.40
N TYR A 554 18.57 -22.38 2.46
CA TYR A 554 19.08 -22.35 3.83
C TYR A 554 19.93 -23.60 4.14
N ALA A 555 20.63 -23.58 5.27
CA ALA A 555 21.34 -24.71 5.85
C ALA A 555 20.92 -24.91 7.31
N PRO A 556 20.85 -26.16 7.80
CA PRO A 556 20.61 -26.42 9.21
C PRO A 556 21.79 -25.88 10.03
N TYR A 557 21.49 -25.40 11.23
CA TYR A 557 22.45 -24.75 12.12
C TYR A 557 22.28 -25.26 13.55
N ASP A 558 23.40 -25.57 14.20
CA ASP A 558 23.43 -25.91 15.62
C ASP A 558 23.93 -24.70 16.43
N PRO A 559 23.04 -24.00 17.17
CA PRO A 559 23.43 -22.81 17.93
C PRO A 559 24.37 -23.10 19.11
N ASP A 560 24.39 -24.33 19.65
CA ASP A 560 25.29 -24.66 20.78
C ASP A 560 26.75 -24.81 20.33
N THR A 561 26.96 -25.19 19.07
CA THR A 561 28.29 -25.47 18.51
C THR A 561 28.73 -24.44 17.46
N GLY A 562 27.78 -23.69 16.90
CA GLY A 562 27.97 -22.81 15.76
C GLY A 562 28.20 -23.55 14.44
N GLU A 563 27.92 -24.86 14.38
CA GLU A 563 28.14 -25.67 13.18
C GLU A 563 27.04 -25.41 12.14
N VAL A 564 27.45 -25.05 10.91
CA VAL A 564 26.57 -24.89 9.75
C VAL A 564 26.65 -26.15 8.89
N GLY A 565 25.51 -26.76 8.61
CA GLY A 565 25.40 -27.96 7.78
C GLY A 565 25.50 -27.68 6.27
N GLU A 566 25.19 -28.70 5.46
CA GLU A 566 25.06 -28.53 4.01
C GLU A 566 23.73 -27.82 3.68
N LYS A 567 23.75 -26.91 2.69
CA LYS A 567 22.54 -26.28 2.17
C LYS A 567 21.56 -27.31 1.60
N PHE A 568 20.26 -27.05 1.73
CA PHE A 568 19.22 -27.90 1.16
C PHE A 568 19.25 -27.94 -0.37
N ASP A 569 18.80 -29.05 -0.96
CA ASP A 569 18.64 -29.20 -2.41
C ASP A 569 17.23 -28.74 -2.83
N CYS A 570 17.10 -27.47 -3.20
CA CYS A 570 15.83 -26.89 -3.65
C CYS A 570 15.25 -27.58 -4.91
N ALA A 571 16.07 -28.27 -5.70
CA ALA A 571 15.58 -29.01 -6.87
C ALA A 571 14.98 -30.37 -6.49
N ASN A 572 15.31 -30.91 -5.31
CA ASN A 572 14.76 -32.16 -4.78
C ASN A 572 14.47 -31.99 -3.28
N PRO A 573 13.47 -31.17 -2.92
CA PRO A 573 13.24 -30.77 -1.54
C PRO A 573 12.91 -31.98 -0.67
N VAL A 574 13.56 -32.04 0.48
CA VAL A 574 13.34 -33.07 1.50
C VAL A 574 13.11 -32.40 2.84
N ASN A 575 12.23 -32.98 3.66
CA ASN A 575 12.05 -32.59 5.04
C ASN A 575 12.76 -33.58 5.97
N PRO A 576 13.98 -33.27 6.44
CA PRO A 576 14.77 -34.13 7.30
C PRO A 576 14.45 -33.98 8.79
N SER A 577 13.52 -33.10 9.18
CA SER A 577 13.23 -32.85 10.59
C SER A 577 12.85 -34.16 11.30
N PRO A 578 13.38 -34.40 12.52
CA PRO A 578 12.95 -35.52 13.34
C PRO A 578 11.48 -35.42 13.80
N ASN A 579 10.90 -34.22 13.72
CA ASN A 579 9.51 -33.92 14.09
C ASN A 579 8.53 -34.00 12.91
N ASN A 580 9.02 -34.29 11.69
CA ASN A 580 8.17 -34.45 10.52
C ASN A 580 7.29 -35.71 10.65
N THR A 581 5.98 -35.52 10.57
CA THR A 581 4.98 -36.60 10.59
C THR A 581 4.42 -36.94 9.22
N GLY A 582 4.77 -36.15 8.19
CA GLY A 582 4.32 -36.31 6.82
C GLY A 582 5.35 -36.98 5.90
N LEU A 583 5.34 -36.57 4.63
CA LEU A 583 6.27 -37.05 3.61
C LEU A 583 7.68 -36.50 3.85
N THR A 584 8.70 -37.35 3.65
CA THR A 584 10.10 -36.91 3.65
C THR A 584 10.50 -36.29 2.32
N ALA A 585 10.06 -36.85 1.20
CA ALA A 585 10.28 -36.26 -0.12
C ALA A 585 9.10 -35.33 -0.44
N LEU A 586 9.39 -34.05 -0.64
CA LEU A 586 8.37 -33.03 -0.82
C LEU A 586 8.06 -32.83 -2.31
N PRO A 587 6.88 -32.24 -2.65
CA PRO A 587 6.62 -31.77 -3.99
C PRO A 587 7.68 -30.75 -4.47
N PRO A 588 7.96 -30.67 -5.78
CA PRO A 588 8.88 -29.67 -6.34
C PRO A 588 8.47 -28.25 -5.96
N LEU A 589 9.48 -27.38 -5.83
CA LEU A 589 9.24 -25.96 -5.50
C LEU A 589 8.71 -25.19 -6.71
N GLN A 590 7.78 -24.28 -6.45
CA GLN A 590 7.37 -23.22 -7.36
C GLN A 590 8.19 -21.96 -7.07
N LEU A 591 8.35 -21.09 -8.07
CA LEU A 591 9.06 -19.83 -7.91
C LEU A 591 8.07 -18.69 -7.68
N PRO A 592 8.40 -17.70 -6.84
CA PRO A 592 7.62 -16.49 -6.71
C PRO A 592 7.74 -15.61 -7.96
N GLU A 593 6.72 -14.79 -8.19
CA GLU A 593 6.68 -13.76 -9.21
C GLU A 593 7.58 -12.57 -8.86
N VAL A 594 7.64 -12.21 -7.57
CA VAL A 594 8.47 -11.11 -7.04
C VAL A 594 9.09 -11.53 -5.69
N TRP A 595 10.34 -11.15 -5.46
CA TRP A 595 11.00 -11.26 -4.16
C TRP A 595 11.87 -10.03 -3.88
N TYR A 596 11.90 -9.59 -2.62
CA TYR A 596 12.67 -8.43 -2.18
C TYR A 596 12.95 -8.53 -0.69
N GLY A 597 13.80 -7.65 -0.16
CA GLY A 597 14.12 -7.59 1.27
C GLY A 597 14.19 -6.15 1.77
N TYR A 598 14.95 -5.94 2.84
CA TYR A 598 15.07 -4.63 3.48
C TYR A 598 15.72 -3.55 2.59
N GLY A 599 16.70 -3.94 1.77
CA GLY A 599 17.31 -3.04 0.78
C GLY A 599 16.60 -3.07 -0.58
N VAL A 600 16.98 -2.13 -1.46
CA VAL A 600 16.48 -2.09 -2.84
C VAL A 600 16.87 -3.38 -3.57
N SER A 601 15.87 -4.09 -4.09
CA SER A 601 16.07 -5.31 -4.88
C SER A 601 16.74 -4.97 -6.23
N GLU A 602 17.77 -5.74 -6.61
CA GLU A 602 18.41 -5.57 -7.93
C GLU A 602 17.45 -5.93 -9.08
N GLN A 603 16.54 -6.87 -8.86
CA GLN A 603 15.62 -7.37 -9.90
C GLN A 603 14.26 -6.67 -9.87
N PHE A 604 13.82 -6.23 -8.68
CA PHE A 604 12.53 -5.56 -8.48
C PHE A 604 12.74 -4.23 -7.74
N PRO A 605 13.52 -3.29 -8.29
CA PRO A 605 13.83 -2.02 -7.64
C PRO A 605 12.56 -1.20 -7.33
N GLU A 606 11.45 -1.44 -8.04
CA GLU A 606 10.14 -0.85 -7.77
C GLU A 606 9.65 -1.11 -6.34
N MET A 607 10.09 -2.17 -5.68
CA MET A 607 9.65 -2.50 -4.31
C MET A 607 10.23 -1.54 -3.25
N GLY A 608 11.30 -0.82 -3.58
CA GLY A 608 11.97 0.12 -2.68
C GLY A 608 12.78 -0.55 -1.56
N GLU A 609 13.05 0.20 -0.50
CA GLU A 609 13.74 -0.22 0.72
C GLU A 609 12.90 0.10 1.97
N GLY A 610 13.24 -0.49 3.13
CA GLY A 610 12.53 -0.34 4.41
C GLY A 610 12.12 -1.68 5.03
N GLY A 611 11.22 -1.67 6.03
CA GLY A 611 10.61 -2.89 6.58
C GLY A 611 10.04 -3.81 5.49
N SER A 612 9.89 -5.11 5.76
CA SER A 612 9.42 -6.08 4.74
C SER A 612 8.23 -6.89 5.26
N ALA A 613 7.04 -6.38 4.97
CA ALA A 613 5.73 -6.82 5.41
C ALA A 613 4.73 -6.80 4.23
N PRO A 614 4.91 -7.66 3.22
CA PRO A 614 4.06 -7.67 2.03
C PRO A 614 2.69 -8.27 2.31
N MET A 615 1.68 -7.74 1.63
CA MET A 615 0.33 -8.28 1.63
C MET A 615 -0.25 -8.24 0.22
N SER A 616 -1.08 -9.23 -0.11
CA SER A 616 -1.72 -9.31 -1.43
C SER A 616 -3.16 -8.82 -1.33
N GLY A 617 -3.48 -7.74 -2.03
CA GLY A 617 -4.83 -7.19 -2.17
C GLY A 617 -5.51 -7.67 -3.46
N PRO A 618 -6.66 -7.10 -3.83
CA PRO A 618 -7.54 -7.69 -4.83
C PRO A 618 -6.99 -7.52 -6.26
N VAL A 619 -7.46 -8.39 -7.16
CA VAL A 619 -7.34 -8.17 -8.61
C VAL A 619 -8.58 -7.43 -9.09
N TYR A 620 -8.40 -6.26 -9.73
CA TYR A 620 -9.53 -5.52 -10.27
C TYR A 620 -10.07 -6.18 -11.54
N ARG A 621 -11.40 -6.35 -11.59
CA ARG A 621 -12.12 -6.87 -12.76
C ARG A 621 -13.14 -5.85 -13.21
N TYR A 622 -12.89 -5.23 -14.35
CA TYR A 622 -13.74 -4.15 -14.86
C TYR A 622 -15.07 -4.71 -15.36
N ASP A 623 -16.16 -4.20 -14.80
CA ASP A 623 -17.50 -4.47 -15.31
C ASP A 623 -18.04 -3.24 -16.09
N PRO A 624 -18.18 -3.32 -17.43
CA PRO A 624 -18.75 -2.25 -18.22
C PRO A 624 -20.24 -2.00 -17.90
N ASP A 625 -20.97 -3.00 -17.39
CA ASP A 625 -22.39 -2.90 -17.04
C ASP A 625 -22.62 -2.33 -15.62
N ASN A 626 -21.57 -2.23 -14.79
CA ASN A 626 -21.65 -1.59 -13.48
C ASN A 626 -21.98 -0.10 -13.65
N PRO A 627 -23.13 0.39 -13.14
CA PRO A 627 -23.56 1.77 -13.32
C PRO A 627 -22.88 2.75 -12.36
N SER A 628 -22.08 2.26 -11.41
CA SER A 628 -21.43 3.10 -10.41
C SER A 628 -20.54 4.16 -11.06
N PRO A 629 -20.68 5.44 -10.66
CA PRO A 629 -19.82 6.52 -11.15
C PRO A 629 -18.46 6.56 -10.45
N THR A 630 -18.26 5.78 -9.39
CA THR A 630 -17.01 5.72 -8.60
C THR A 630 -16.11 4.56 -8.98
N LYS A 631 -16.58 3.67 -9.88
CA LYS A 631 -15.84 2.48 -10.29
C LYS A 631 -14.52 2.86 -10.95
N PHE A 632 -13.50 2.05 -10.70
CA PHE A 632 -12.20 2.23 -11.33
C PHE A 632 -12.29 2.06 -12.86
N PRO A 633 -11.40 2.73 -13.62
CA PRO A 633 -11.44 2.68 -15.08
C PRO A 633 -10.97 1.33 -15.63
N GLU A 634 -11.41 1.01 -16.85
CA GLU A 634 -11.07 -0.23 -17.57
C GLU A 634 -9.55 -0.44 -17.69
N TYR A 635 -8.76 0.64 -17.63
CA TYR A 635 -7.31 0.56 -17.53
C TYR A 635 -6.90 -0.50 -16.52
N PHE A 636 -7.45 -0.54 -15.30
CA PHE A 636 -7.04 -1.47 -14.23
C PHE A 636 -7.52 -2.91 -14.39
N ASP A 637 -8.24 -3.27 -15.45
CA ASP A 637 -8.72 -4.64 -15.62
C ASP A 637 -7.57 -5.64 -15.60
N GLY A 638 -7.66 -6.64 -14.71
CA GLY A 638 -6.64 -7.65 -14.46
C GLY A 638 -5.41 -7.17 -13.67
N ALA A 639 -5.40 -5.93 -13.15
CA ALA A 639 -4.32 -5.44 -12.30
C ALA A 639 -4.46 -5.98 -10.86
N HIS A 640 -3.35 -6.41 -10.27
CA HIS A 640 -3.28 -6.79 -8.86
C HIS A 640 -2.82 -5.60 -8.01
N PHE A 641 -3.53 -5.32 -6.93
CA PHE A 641 -3.19 -4.27 -5.97
C PHE A 641 -2.40 -4.87 -4.80
N PHE A 642 -1.08 -4.91 -4.97
CA PHE A 642 -0.15 -5.30 -3.91
C PHE A 642 -0.01 -4.16 -2.90
N TYR A 643 0.18 -4.47 -1.62
CA TYR A 643 0.42 -3.43 -0.62
C TYR A 643 1.44 -3.86 0.43
N GLU A 644 2.02 -2.87 1.08
CA GLU A 644 3.12 -3.06 2.00
C GLU A 644 2.80 -2.32 3.31
N TRP A 645 2.67 -3.11 4.37
CA TRP A 645 2.17 -2.62 5.64
C TRP A 645 3.18 -1.76 6.38
N SER A 646 4.47 -2.05 6.29
CA SER A 646 5.55 -1.26 6.91
C SER A 646 5.96 -0.02 6.12
N ARG A 647 5.81 -0.05 4.79
CA ARG A 647 6.23 0.99 3.84
C ARG A 647 5.08 1.89 3.38
N ASN A 648 3.86 1.67 3.89
CA ASN A 648 2.72 2.57 3.71
C ASN A 648 2.37 2.87 2.24
N TYR A 649 2.40 1.86 1.38
CA TYR A 649 2.06 2.04 -0.03
C TYR A 649 1.15 0.95 -0.57
N ILE A 650 0.53 1.27 -1.70
CA ILE A 650 -0.14 0.33 -2.60
C ILE A 650 0.56 0.41 -3.96
N LYS A 651 0.78 -0.74 -4.60
CA LYS A 651 1.37 -0.88 -5.93
C LYS A 651 0.43 -1.64 -6.84
N GLU A 652 0.38 -1.18 -8.08
CA GLU A 652 -0.26 -1.86 -9.20
C GLU A 652 0.76 -2.84 -9.82
N ILE A 653 0.49 -4.13 -9.75
CA ILE A 653 1.26 -5.15 -10.46
C ILE A 653 0.47 -5.60 -11.69
N ARG A 654 1.06 -5.40 -12.87
CA ARG A 654 0.49 -5.79 -14.15
C ARG A 654 1.10 -7.09 -14.64
N PRO A 655 0.28 -8.13 -14.88
CA PRO A 655 0.75 -9.32 -15.57
C PRO A 655 0.87 -9.05 -17.08
N ASP A 656 1.80 -9.75 -17.74
CA ASP A 656 1.79 -9.91 -19.19
C ASP A 656 0.90 -11.09 -19.61
N SER A 657 0.69 -11.23 -20.92
CA SER A 657 -0.10 -12.32 -21.51
C SER A 657 0.45 -13.74 -21.26
N ALA A 658 1.69 -13.87 -20.78
CA ALA A 658 2.29 -15.13 -20.37
C ALA A 658 2.16 -15.41 -18.85
N GLY A 659 1.60 -14.47 -18.08
CA GLY A 659 1.43 -14.54 -16.63
C GLY A 659 2.64 -14.05 -15.82
N GLY A 660 3.67 -13.50 -16.46
CA GLY A 660 4.82 -12.88 -15.79
C GLY A 660 4.55 -11.41 -15.44
N VAL A 661 5.40 -10.80 -14.60
CA VAL A 661 5.29 -9.37 -14.29
C VAL A 661 5.68 -8.53 -15.51
N LEU A 662 4.74 -7.74 -16.03
CA LEU A 662 4.98 -6.73 -17.04
C LEU A 662 5.50 -5.44 -16.42
N LYS A 663 4.81 -4.95 -15.40
CA LYS A 663 5.17 -3.70 -14.72
C LYS A 663 4.67 -3.68 -13.29
N ILE A 664 5.44 -3.04 -12.41
CA ILE A 664 5.04 -2.64 -11.07
C ILE A 664 5.01 -1.11 -11.06
N ASN A 665 3.89 -0.51 -10.71
CA ASN A 665 3.74 0.94 -10.60
C ASN A 665 3.27 1.31 -9.20
N ASP A 666 3.64 2.48 -8.72
CA ASP A 666 2.98 3.05 -7.55
C ASP A 666 1.53 3.39 -7.87
N PHE A 667 0.64 3.12 -6.93
CA PHE A 667 -0.77 3.51 -6.99
C PHE A 667 -1.03 4.58 -5.93
N LEU A 668 -1.60 5.72 -6.36
CA LEU A 668 -1.90 6.86 -5.48
C LEU A 668 -0.72 7.27 -4.60
N SER A 669 0.47 7.43 -5.19
CA SER A 669 1.70 7.80 -4.47
C SER A 669 1.67 9.15 -3.74
N THR A 670 0.64 9.95 -3.97
CA THR A 670 0.41 11.24 -3.28
C THR A 670 -0.59 11.13 -2.13
N ALA A 671 -1.28 9.99 -1.99
CA ALA A 671 -2.15 9.70 -0.87
C ALA A 671 -1.32 9.19 0.31
N GLU A 672 -1.75 9.54 1.52
CA GLU A 672 -1.18 9.00 2.75
C GLU A 672 -1.95 7.74 3.14
N PHE A 673 -1.22 6.62 3.10
CA PHE A 673 -1.68 5.36 3.66
C PHE A 673 -1.01 5.13 5.01
N VAL A 674 -1.72 4.55 5.96
CA VAL A 674 -1.18 4.27 7.30
C VAL A 674 -1.32 2.79 7.60
N LYS A 675 -0.33 2.03 7.14
CA LYS A 675 -0.24 0.58 7.24
C LYS A 675 -1.53 -0.11 6.79
N PRO A 676 -1.79 -0.11 5.47
CA PRO A 676 -2.93 -0.82 4.90
C PRO A 676 -2.90 -2.27 5.39
N MET A 677 -3.99 -2.71 6.00
CA MET A 677 -4.11 -3.99 6.69
C MET A 677 -4.85 -5.02 5.83
N ASP A 678 -5.91 -4.57 5.17
CA ASP A 678 -6.67 -5.38 4.22
C ASP A 678 -7.40 -4.49 3.22
N MET A 679 -7.76 -5.04 2.06
CA MET A 679 -8.51 -4.32 1.05
C MET A 679 -9.27 -5.24 0.10
N THR A 680 -10.41 -4.77 -0.41
CA THR A 680 -11.24 -5.51 -1.38
C THR A 680 -12.03 -4.55 -2.27
N PHE A 681 -12.39 -4.97 -3.48
CA PHE A 681 -13.29 -4.19 -4.33
C PHE A 681 -14.75 -4.50 -4.00
N GLY A 682 -15.55 -3.45 -3.79
CA GLY A 682 -16.99 -3.59 -3.61
C GLY A 682 -17.74 -3.82 -4.93
N PRO A 683 -19.04 -4.16 -4.86
CA PRO A 683 -19.90 -4.30 -6.04
C PRO A 683 -20.10 -2.99 -6.81
N ASP A 684 -19.79 -1.84 -6.20
CA ASP A 684 -19.74 -0.52 -6.83
C ASP A 684 -18.45 -0.26 -7.61
N GLY A 685 -17.48 -1.18 -7.57
CA GLY A 685 -16.19 -1.05 -8.25
C GLY A 685 -15.22 -0.07 -7.60
N SER A 686 -15.51 0.38 -6.37
CA SER A 686 -14.61 1.16 -5.52
C SER A 686 -13.73 0.22 -4.66
N LEU A 687 -12.53 0.67 -4.28
CA LEU A 687 -11.60 -0.10 -3.46
C LEU A 687 -11.78 0.24 -1.98
N TYR A 688 -12.16 -0.72 -1.15
CA TYR A 688 -12.29 -0.58 0.29
C TYR A 688 -10.97 -0.97 0.96
N VAL A 689 -10.51 -0.18 1.92
CA VAL A 689 -9.21 -0.33 2.57
C VAL A 689 -9.36 -0.21 4.08
N LEU A 690 -8.86 -1.20 4.82
CA LEU A 690 -8.61 -1.11 6.25
C LEU A 690 -7.19 -0.61 6.49
N GLU A 691 -7.02 0.28 7.45
CA GLU A 691 -5.73 0.78 7.91
C GLU A 691 -5.57 0.49 9.39
N TRP A 692 -4.41 -0.06 9.74
CA TRP A 692 -4.09 -0.41 11.11
C TRP A 692 -3.79 0.80 11.99
N GLY A 693 -3.31 1.91 11.41
CA GLY A 693 -2.89 3.10 12.14
C GLY A 693 -1.39 3.12 12.47
N SER A 694 -0.92 4.22 13.07
CA SER A 694 0.51 4.54 13.15
C SER A 694 1.32 3.68 14.12
N SER A 695 0.72 3.10 15.17
CA SER A 695 1.44 2.25 16.14
C SER A 695 1.33 0.75 15.80
N PHE A 696 2.12 -0.11 16.45
CA PHE A 696 2.27 -1.51 16.06
C PHE A 696 1.63 -2.55 17.00
N GLY A 697 1.20 -2.14 18.21
CA GLY A 697 0.56 -3.03 19.20
C GLY A 697 -0.97 -2.93 19.27
N GLY A 698 -1.59 -2.23 18.33
CA GLY A 698 -3.03 -1.99 18.31
C GLY A 698 -3.45 -0.75 19.13
N GLY A 699 -4.77 -0.56 19.27
CA GLY A 699 -5.36 0.58 19.99
C GLY A 699 -5.10 1.94 19.33
N ASN A 700 -4.96 1.94 18.01
CA ASN A 700 -4.64 3.11 17.23
C ASN A 700 -5.85 4.02 17.02
N ASN A 701 -5.75 5.27 17.51
CA ASN A 701 -6.78 6.31 17.33
C ASN A 701 -6.81 6.86 15.89
N ASP A 702 -5.90 6.42 15.03
CA ASP A 702 -5.79 6.79 13.60
C ASP A 702 -5.96 5.57 12.67
N SER A 703 -6.46 4.44 13.21
CA SER A 703 -6.90 3.31 12.40
C SER A 703 -8.25 3.61 11.75
N GLY A 704 -8.57 2.94 10.64
CA GLY A 704 -9.88 3.16 10.03
C GLY A 704 -10.22 2.26 8.84
N LEU A 705 -11.49 2.34 8.45
CA LEU A 705 -12.06 1.85 7.20
C LEU A 705 -12.28 3.01 6.24
N TYR A 706 -11.76 2.86 5.03
CA TYR A 706 -11.82 3.85 3.96
C TYR A 706 -12.35 3.21 2.67
N ARG A 707 -12.89 4.05 1.79
CA ARG A 707 -13.22 3.70 0.40
C ARG A 707 -12.48 4.64 -0.54
N ILE A 708 -11.82 4.09 -1.54
CA ILE A 708 -11.15 4.82 -2.60
C ILE A 708 -12.07 4.80 -3.82
N ASP A 709 -12.54 6.00 -4.18
CA ASP A 709 -13.42 6.22 -5.32
C ASP A 709 -12.62 6.79 -6.49
N HIS A 710 -12.89 6.31 -7.71
CA HIS A 710 -12.43 6.98 -8.92
C HIS A 710 -13.49 8.00 -9.35
N ILE A 711 -13.12 9.28 -9.35
CA ILE A 711 -14.05 10.39 -9.56
C ILE A 711 -13.87 10.99 -10.95
N THR A 712 -14.99 11.14 -11.65
CA THR A 712 -15.07 11.85 -12.95
C THR A 712 -15.80 13.19 -12.83
N GLY A 713 -16.11 13.62 -11.61
CA GLY A 713 -16.76 14.89 -11.23
C GLY A 713 -15.93 15.68 -10.20
N GLY A 714 -16.53 16.69 -9.56
CA GLY A 714 -15.90 17.40 -8.44
C GLY A 714 -15.72 16.49 -7.22
N ARG A 715 -14.69 16.76 -6.40
CA ARG A 715 -14.38 15.99 -5.19
C ARG A 715 -15.42 16.24 -4.10
N ALA A 716 -15.72 15.22 -3.29
CA ALA A 716 -16.56 15.45 -2.13
C ALA A 716 -15.81 16.29 -1.08
N PRO A 717 -16.54 17.01 -0.21
CA PRO A 717 -15.93 17.68 0.94
C PRO A 717 -15.23 16.67 1.87
N ALA A 718 -14.00 16.98 2.27
CA ALA A 718 -13.33 16.26 3.36
C ALA A 718 -13.92 16.73 4.70
N ALA A 719 -15.02 16.11 5.12
CA ALA A 719 -15.68 16.42 6.39
C ALA A 719 -14.81 15.98 7.58
N ARG A 720 -14.72 16.84 8.59
CA ARG A 720 -14.10 16.54 9.89
C ARG A 720 -15.03 16.97 11.00
N ALA A 721 -15.22 16.11 11.98
CA ALA A 721 -16.05 16.36 13.14
C ALA A 721 -15.28 16.00 14.42
N THR A 722 -15.39 16.85 15.44
CA THR A 722 -14.88 16.57 16.78
C THR A 722 -15.94 16.93 17.82
N ALA A 723 -15.87 16.31 18.99
CA ALA A 723 -16.71 16.59 20.14
C ALA A 723 -15.86 17.06 21.33
N SER A 724 -16.42 17.94 22.16
CA SER A 724 -15.77 18.38 23.39
C SER A 724 -15.61 17.25 24.43
N VAL A 725 -16.53 16.28 24.40
CA VAL A 725 -16.55 15.05 25.20
C VAL A 725 -17.30 13.99 24.39
N THR A 726 -16.84 12.74 24.45
CA THR A 726 -17.46 11.58 23.78
C THR A 726 -18.27 10.73 24.74
N ASP A 727 -18.13 10.95 26.04
CA ASP A 727 -18.76 10.15 27.07
C ASP A 727 -18.98 10.95 28.35
N GLY A 728 -19.83 10.43 29.25
CA GLY A 728 -20.11 11.02 30.55
C GLY A 728 -21.56 10.88 31.01
N PRO A 729 -21.90 11.36 32.23
CA PRO A 729 -23.20 11.13 32.83
C PRO A 729 -24.33 11.93 32.17
N ALA A 730 -25.53 11.35 32.12
CA ALA A 730 -26.74 12.05 31.68
C ALA A 730 -27.17 13.14 32.68
N PRO A 731 -27.59 14.34 32.22
CA PRO A 731 -27.57 14.78 30.83
C PRO A 731 -26.16 15.23 30.40
N LEU A 732 -25.71 14.77 29.23
CA LEU A 732 -24.42 15.12 28.66
C LEU A 732 -24.60 16.26 27.64
N THR A 733 -23.91 17.37 27.83
CA THR A 733 -23.86 18.46 26.85
C THR A 733 -22.55 18.38 26.09
N VAL A 734 -22.65 18.32 24.77
CA VAL A 734 -21.52 18.15 23.86
C VAL A 734 -21.48 19.35 22.91
N ASP A 735 -20.33 20.01 22.86
CA ASP A 735 -20.05 21.02 21.84
C ASP A 735 -19.31 20.33 20.68
N PHE A 736 -19.87 20.43 19.48
CA PHE A 736 -19.35 19.85 18.25
C PHE A 736 -18.66 20.91 17.39
N SER A 737 -17.55 20.52 16.77
CA SER A 737 -16.75 21.37 15.89
C SER A 737 -16.52 20.70 14.54
N SER A 738 -16.69 21.46 13.45
CA SER A 738 -16.31 21.04 12.10
C SER A 738 -14.90 21.50 11.69
N GLU A 739 -14.06 21.88 12.66
CA GLU A 739 -12.70 22.37 12.38
C GLU A 739 -11.87 21.35 11.60
N GLY A 740 -11.17 21.82 10.57
CA GLY A 740 -10.42 20.98 9.64
C GLY A 740 -11.24 20.43 8.46
N THR A 741 -12.57 20.64 8.44
CA THR A 741 -13.38 20.38 7.23
C THR A 741 -12.94 21.29 6.09
N SER A 742 -12.79 20.74 4.89
CA SER A 742 -12.42 21.50 3.70
C SER A 742 -13.07 20.95 2.43
N ASP A 743 -13.28 21.82 1.45
CA ASP A 743 -13.59 21.44 0.08
C ASP A 743 -12.28 21.36 -0.71
N PRO A 744 -11.89 20.18 -1.24
CA PRO A 744 -10.70 20.06 -2.08
C PRO A 744 -10.74 20.97 -3.32
N ASP A 745 -11.93 21.31 -3.82
CA ASP A 745 -12.16 22.19 -4.98
C ASP A 745 -12.36 23.67 -4.59
N GLY A 746 -12.29 23.97 -3.29
CA GLY A 746 -12.30 25.33 -2.75
C GLY A 746 -13.67 26.02 -2.78
N GLY A 747 -14.75 25.26 -2.98
CA GLY A 747 -16.13 25.72 -2.93
C GLY A 747 -16.60 26.10 -1.52
N ALA A 748 -17.77 26.75 -1.49
CA ALA A 748 -18.39 27.17 -0.24
C ALA A 748 -19.28 26.05 0.31
N LEU A 749 -19.00 25.62 1.54
CA LEU A 749 -19.64 24.47 2.16
C LEU A 749 -20.93 24.82 2.92
N THR A 750 -21.86 23.88 2.93
CA THR A 750 -23.04 23.86 3.81
C THR A 750 -22.95 22.68 4.78
N TYR A 751 -23.50 22.83 5.99
CA TYR A 751 -23.34 21.88 7.10
C TYR A 751 -24.71 21.41 7.57
N ALA A 752 -24.81 20.15 7.97
CA ALA A 752 -25.99 19.58 8.60
C ALA A 752 -25.58 18.54 9.65
N TRP A 753 -26.00 18.73 10.89
CA TRP A 753 -25.73 17.82 12.00
C TRP A 753 -26.96 17.00 12.36
N ASP A 754 -26.78 15.70 12.53
CA ASP A 754 -27.75 14.72 13.03
C ASP A 754 -27.16 14.16 14.32
N PHE A 755 -27.71 14.51 15.49
CA PHE A 755 -27.05 14.21 16.77
C PHE A 755 -27.42 12.84 17.33
N ASP A 756 -28.61 12.32 17.01
CA ASP A 756 -29.10 11.05 17.53
C ASP A 756 -29.03 9.90 16.52
N GLY A 757 -28.60 10.19 15.29
CA GLY A 757 -28.43 9.20 14.23
C GLY A 757 -29.75 8.71 13.64
N ASP A 758 -30.86 9.44 13.85
CA ASP A 758 -32.19 9.03 13.40
C ASP A 758 -32.46 9.31 11.91
N GLY A 759 -31.50 9.95 11.22
CA GLY A 759 -31.61 10.37 9.82
C GLY A 759 -32.18 11.77 9.64
N THR A 760 -32.52 12.47 10.72
CA THR A 760 -33.03 13.85 10.71
C THR A 760 -31.93 14.82 11.15
N PHE A 761 -31.66 15.83 10.33
CA PHE A 761 -30.71 16.88 10.71
C PHE A 761 -31.34 17.88 11.69
N ASP A 762 -30.65 18.11 12.81
CA ASP A 762 -31.04 18.95 13.94
C ASP A 762 -30.47 20.37 13.89
N ALA A 763 -29.32 20.56 13.25
CA ALA A 763 -28.62 21.85 13.14
C ALA A 763 -27.94 22.05 11.78
N GLU A 764 -27.75 23.31 11.37
CA GLU A 764 -27.14 23.69 10.08
C GLU A 764 -25.88 24.57 10.24
N GLU A 765 -25.50 24.88 11.48
CA GLU A 765 -24.29 25.62 11.79
C GLU A 765 -23.04 24.70 11.73
N PRO A 766 -21.87 25.21 11.28
CA PRO A 766 -20.63 24.40 11.26
C PRO A 766 -20.24 23.88 12.64
N ASN A 767 -20.42 24.71 13.68
CA ASN A 767 -20.23 24.32 15.08
C ASN A 767 -21.58 24.41 15.78
N ALA A 768 -21.92 23.37 16.53
CA ALA A 768 -23.22 23.21 17.19
C ALA A 768 -23.07 22.64 18.61
N SER A 769 -24.12 22.71 19.41
CA SER A 769 -24.14 22.20 20.78
C SER A 769 -25.42 21.40 20.99
N HIS A 770 -25.29 20.17 21.48
CA HIS A 770 -26.41 19.28 21.73
C HIS A 770 -26.37 18.77 23.17
N THR A 771 -27.55 18.60 23.79
CA THR A 771 -27.67 18.00 25.13
C THR A 771 -28.45 16.70 25.03
N TYR A 772 -27.78 15.58 25.25
CA TYR A 772 -28.39 14.27 25.37
C TYR A 772 -29.01 14.14 26.77
N PRO A 773 -30.36 14.08 26.89
CA PRO A 773 -31.02 14.11 28.18
C PRO A 773 -31.07 12.76 28.88
N ASP A 774 -30.99 11.68 28.10
CA ASP A 774 -31.23 10.31 28.51
C ASP A 774 -29.96 9.47 28.30
N VAL A 775 -29.83 8.41 29.10
CA VAL A 775 -28.76 7.43 28.98
C VAL A 775 -28.92 6.63 27.67
N GLY A 776 -27.82 6.41 26.96
CA GLY A 776 -27.79 5.67 25.71
C GLY A 776 -26.51 5.91 24.90
N GLU A 777 -26.35 5.15 23.83
CA GLU A 777 -25.31 5.32 22.82
C GLU A 777 -25.90 6.05 21.61
N PHE A 778 -25.18 7.05 21.13
CA PHE A 778 -25.57 7.91 20.02
C PHE A 778 -24.39 8.06 19.06
N THR A 779 -24.66 8.43 17.81
CA THR A 779 -23.62 8.80 16.85
C THR A 779 -23.99 10.14 16.25
N ALA A 780 -23.24 11.18 16.61
CA ALA A 780 -23.41 12.48 16.02
C ALA A 780 -22.75 12.49 14.64
N ARG A 781 -23.53 12.77 13.60
CA ARG A 781 -23.08 12.78 12.21
C ARG A 781 -23.10 14.19 11.66
N LEU A 782 -21.95 14.64 11.17
CA LEU A 782 -21.83 15.81 10.33
C LEU A 782 -21.94 15.40 8.87
N ARG A 783 -22.82 16.07 8.13
CA ARG A 783 -22.82 16.09 6.67
C ARG A 783 -22.42 17.45 6.16
N VAL A 784 -21.55 17.47 5.18
CA VAL A 784 -21.04 18.67 4.53
C VAL A 784 -21.34 18.58 3.03
N THR A 785 -21.91 19.61 2.43
CA THR A 785 -22.25 19.62 0.99
C THR A 785 -21.60 20.81 0.29
N ASP A 786 -20.96 20.55 -0.84
CA ASP A 786 -20.37 21.57 -1.73
C ASP A 786 -21.42 22.24 -2.66
N PRO A 787 -21.04 23.25 -3.46
CA PRO A 787 -21.94 23.88 -4.43
C PRO A 787 -22.42 22.96 -5.58
N GLU A 788 -21.65 21.92 -5.89
CA GLU A 788 -21.88 20.95 -6.96
C GLU A 788 -22.86 19.83 -6.53
N GLY A 789 -23.08 19.68 -5.23
CA GLY A 789 -23.97 18.71 -4.61
C GLY A 789 -23.28 17.46 -4.07
N ASN A 790 -21.94 17.42 -4.03
CA ASN A 790 -21.21 16.32 -3.43
C ASN A 790 -21.26 16.41 -1.90
N GLU A 791 -21.34 15.26 -1.24
CA GLU A 791 -21.52 15.17 0.21
C GLU A 791 -20.34 14.45 0.87
N GLY A 792 -19.79 15.07 1.91
CA GLY A 792 -18.81 14.48 2.82
C GLY A 792 -19.42 14.24 4.19
N HIS A 793 -19.00 13.17 4.87
CA HIS A 793 -19.54 12.77 6.16
C HIS A 793 -18.44 12.57 7.19
N ALA A 794 -18.73 12.91 8.45
CA ALA A 794 -17.88 12.61 9.60
C ALA A 794 -18.76 12.22 10.79
N ASN A 795 -18.36 11.20 11.54
CA ASN A 795 -19.13 10.67 12.66
C ASN A 795 -18.37 10.83 13.97
N VAL A 796 -19.10 11.03 15.06
CA VAL A 796 -18.54 11.06 16.42
C VAL A 796 -19.43 10.20 17.32
N PRO A 797 -18.95 9.04 17.82
CA PRO A 797 -19.69 8.24 18.77
C PRO A 797 -19.80 8.96 20.12
N ILE A 798 -21.00 8.92 20.73
CA ILE A 798 -21.30 9.54 22.02
C ILE A 798 -21.96 8.53 22.96
N THR A 799 -21.34 8.27 24.10
CA THR A 799 -21.85 7.37 25.14
C THR A 799 -22.36 8.15 26.34
N VAL A 800 -23.67 8.18 26.57
CA VAL A 800 -24.30 8.98 27.63
C VAL A 800 -24.72 8.08 28.76
N GLY A 801 -24.18 8.29 29.96
CA GLY A 801 -24.47 7.50 31.15
C GLY A 801 -23.31 6.66 31.66
N ASN A 802 -22.22 6.57 30.90
CA ASN A 802 -20.94 5.97 31.28
C ASN A 802 -19.79 6.92 30.90
N THR A 803 -18.66 6.88 31.59
CA THR A 803 -17.45 7.66 31.29
C THR A 803 -16.30 6.70 31.03
N ALA A 804 -15.51 6.90 29.97
CA ALA A 804 -14.37 6.04 29.72
C ALA A 804 -13.34 6.16 30.87
N PRO A 805 -12.78 5.04 31.35
CA PRO A 805 -11.79 5.06 32.41
C PRO A 805 -10.53 5.78 31.95
N THR A 806 -9.96 6.66 32.78
CA THR A 806 -8.63 7.22 32.52
C THR A 806 -7.57 6.25 33.03
N VAL A 807 -6.67 5.81 32.15
CA VAL A 807 -5.57 4.89 32.47
C VAL A 807 -4.23 5.62 32.31
N GLU A 808 -3.54 5.87 33.41
CA GLU A 808 -2.24 6.54 33.42
C GLU A 808 -1.13 5.58 33.87
N LEU A 809 -0.10 5.40 33.04
CA LEU A 809 1.14 4.76 33.43
C LEU A 809 2.01 5.77 34.19
N ASP A 810 1.86 5.82 35.53
CA ASP A 810 2.64 6.68 36.42
C ASP A 810 4.15 6.35 36.39
N LEU A 811 4.45 5.07 36.23
CA LEU A 811 5.80 4.52 36.16
C LEU A 811 5.80 3.38 35.15
N PRO A 812 6.88 3.23 34.37
CA PRO A 812 7.96 4.19 34.14
C PRO A 812 7.48 5.47 33.44
N VAL A 813 8.24 6.56 33.57
CA VAL A 813 8.00 7.78 32.77
C VAL A 813 8.23 7.46 31.30
N ASP A 814 7.33 7.93 30.44
CA ASP A 814 7.46 7.77 28.99
C ASP A 814 8.77 8.39 28.47
N GLY A 815 9.46 7.66 27.62
CA GLY A 815 10.80 7.94 27.13
C GLY A 815 11.96 7.57 28.08
N ARG A 816 11.71 6.92 29.23
CA ARG A 816 12.77 6.57 30.18
C ARG A 816 13.86 5.70 29.54
N PHE A 817 15.13 6.03 29.81
CA PHE A 817 16.26 5.20 29.40
C PHE A 817 16.44 3.92 30.25
N ILE A 818 16.64 2.78 29.59
CA ILE A 818 16.84 1.46 30.19
C ILE A 818 18.06 0.73 29.61
N GLU A 819 18.60 -0.22 30.36
CA GLU A 819 19.40 -1.31 29.80
C GLU A 819 18.48 -2.53 29.61
N PHE A 820 18.56 -3.22 28.48
CA PHE A 820 17.82 -4.48 28.33
C PHE A 820 18.31 -5.48 29.39
N GLY A 821 17.36 -6.12 30.07
CA GLY A 821 17.57 -6.89 31.31
C GLY A 821 17.27 -6.12 32.59
N ASP A 822 16.90 -4.84 32.50
CA ASP A 822 16.42 -4.08 33.64
C ASP A 822 15.09 -4.63 34.15
N GLN A 823 14.96 -4.67 35.47
CA GLN A 823 13.68 -4.90 36.12
C GLN A 823 12.97 -3.56 36.29
N VAL A 824 12.06 -3.23 35.37
CA VAL A 824 11.37 -1.95 35.35
C VAL A 824 10.05 -2.07 36.12
N PRO A 825 9.89 -1.39 37.26
CA PRO A 825 8.61 -1.36 37.95
C PRO A 825 7.61 -0.55 37.15
N TYR A 826 6.39 -1.04 37.04
CA TYR A 826 5.27 -0.28 36.51
C TYR A 826 4.26 0.04 37.61
N ARG A 827 3.59 1.18 37.46
CA ARG A 827 2.39 1.53 38.22
C ARG A 827 1.39 2.18 37.28
N VAL A 828 0.18 1.65 37.29
CA VAL A 828 -0.98 2.16 36.58
C VAL A 828 -1.93 2.77 37.59
N THR A 829 -2.33 4.01 37.37
CA THR A 829 -3.48 4.61 38.05
C THR A 829 -4.66 4.58 37.08
N VAL A 830 -5.73 3.91 37.49
CA VAL A 830 -7.00 3.97 36.77
C VAL A 830 -7.99 4.79 37.59
N THR A 831 -8.71 5.68 36.93
CA THR A 831 -9.85 6.38 37.52
C THR A 831 -11.05 6.25 36.63
N ASP A 832 -12.15 5.80 37.23
CA ASP A 832 -13.44 5.67 36.59
C ASP A 832 -14.50 6.31 37.51
N PRO A 833 -15.36 7.23 37.02
CA PRO A 833 -16.37 7.88 37.85
C PRO A 833 -17.55 6.99 38.24
N GLU A 834 -17.88 5.97 37.43
CA GLU A 834 -19.03 5.10 37.56
C GLU A 834 -18.69 3.82 38.35
N ASP A 835 -17.49 3.29 38.14
CA ASP A 835 -16.93 2.17 38.87
C ASP A 835 -16.41 2.64 40.23
N GLY A 836 -16.68 1.83 41.26
CA GLY A 836 -16.38 2.17 42.65
C GLY A 836 -14.89 2.14 42.98
N GLU A 837 -14.46 1.11 43.70
CA GLU A 837 -13.04 0.85 43.92
C GLU A 837 -12.54 0.04 42.73
N ILE A 838 -11.55 0.56 41.99
CA ILE A 838 -10.99 -0.13 40.83
C ILE A 838 -10.47 -1.50 41.23
N ASP A 839 -10.93 -2.54 40.52
CA ASP A 839 -10.37 -3.87 40.62
C ASP A 839 -9.08 -3.96 39.80
N CYS A 840 -7.95 -3.75 40.47
CA CYS A 840 -6.63 -3.85 39.86
C CYS A 840 -6.35 -5.20 39.18
N SER A 841 -7.11 -6.27 39.47
CA SER A 841 -6.94 -7.55 38.76
C SER A 841 -7.44 -7.52 37.32
N ARG A 842 -8.21 -6.49 36.93
CA ARG A 842 -8.71 -6.25 35.58
C ARG A 842 -7.89 -5.24 34.78
N VAL A 843 -6.89 -4.61 35.40
CA VAL A 843 -5.93 -3.77 34.67
C VAL A 843 -4.98 -4.69 33.93
N THR A 844 -4.92 -4.56 32.62
CA THR A 844 -3.97 -5.28 31.77
C THR A 844 -2.80 -4.37 31.47
N VAL A 845 -1.59 -4.89 31.58
CA VAL A 845 -0.35 -4.27 31.11
C VAL A 845 0.28 -5.25 30.15
N ASN A 846 0.28 -4.90 28.88
CA ASN A 846 0.91 -5.61 27.78
C ASN A 846 2.31 -5.00 27.53
N PRO A 847 3.40 -5.68 27.91
CA PRO A 847 4.73 -5.27 27.53
C PRO A 847 5.00 -5.68 26.08
N ALA A 848 5.66 -4.83 25.30
CA ALA A 848 6.05 -5.12 23.93
C ALA A 848 7.51 -4.72 23.66
N LEU A 849 8.18 -5.46 22.79
CA LEU A 849 9.51 -5.09 22.28
C LEU A 849 9.38 -4.50 20.90
N GLY A 850 9.81 -3.26 20.76
CA GLY A 850 9.84 -2.53 19.51
C GLY A 850 11.19 -2.62 18.81
N HIS A 851 11.16 -2.72 17.48
CA HIS A 851 12.33 -2.61 16.62
C HIS A 851 12.01 -2.02 15.24
N ASP A 852 12.92 -1.16 14.78
CA ASP A 852 12.88 -0.41 13.52
C ASP A 852 11.60 0.40 13.38
N ASP A 853 10.54 -0.23 12.86
CA ASP A 853 9.22 0.38 12.82
C ASP A 853 8.24 -0.32 13.76
N HIS A 854 8.33 -1.63 14.04
CA HIS A 854 7.27 -2.41 14.70
C HIS A 854 7.46 -2.83 16.15
N GLU A 855 6.41 -3.35 16.82
CA GLU A 855 6.50 -3.94 18.16
C GLU A 855 5.83 -5.31 18.25
N HIS A 856 6.42 -6.20 19.05
CA HIS A 856 5.88 -7.53 19.37
C HIS A 856 5.38 -7.54 20.81
N PRO A 857 4.07 -7.61 21.04
CA PRO A 857 3.48 -7.84 22.35
C PRO A 857 4.03 -9.12 23.00
N THR A 858 4.16 -9.08 24.31
CA THR A 858 4.49 -10.24 25.15
C THR A 858 3.30 -10.59 26.04
N THR A 859 3.49 -11.53 26.97
CA THR A 859 2.45 -11.97 27.88
C THR A 859 1.87 -10.81 28.69
N ASP A 860 0.54 -10.67 28.61
CA ASP A 860 -0.22 -9.75 29.44
C ASP A 860 0.02 -9.99 30.93
N LEU A 861 0.29 -8.88 31.62
CA LEU A 861 0.35 -8.82 33.07
C LEU A 861 -0.93 -8.20 33.61
N THR A 862 -1.46 -8.76 34.69
CA THR A 862 -2.63 -8.19 35.37
C THR A 862 -2.20 -7.49 36.66
N GLY A 863 -2.66 -6.26 36.88
CA GLY A 863 -2.34 -5.52 38.11
C GLY A 863 -2.14 -4.01 37.89
N CYS A 864 -2.47 -3.20 38.90
CA CYS A 864 -2.10 -1.79 38.91
C CYS A 864 -0.61 -1.55 39.24
N GLU A 865 0.10 -2.54 39.78
CA GLU A 865 1.52 -2.42 40.11
C GLU A 865 2.22 -3.75 39.84
N GLY A 866 3.43 -3.68 39.31
CA GLY A 866 4.24 -4.86 39.06
C GLY A 866 5.64 -4.51 38.62
N THR A 867 6.30 -5.46 37.99
CA THR A 867 7.64 -5.29 37.44
C THR A 867 7.72 -6.09 36.15
N VAL A 868 8.12 -5.43 35.08
CA VAL A 868 8.48 -6.09 33.83
C VAL A 868 9.97 -6.39 33.85
N ASP A 869 10.33 -7.50 33.21
CA ASP A 869 11.72 -7.79 32.86
C ASP A 869 11.91 -7.31 31.42
N THR A 870 12.76 -6.29 31.23
CA THR A 870 13.12 -5.83 29.89
C THR A 870 14.28 -6.66 29.32
N GLY A 871 14.52 -7.86 29.84
CA GLY A 871 15.44 -8.84 29.27
C GLY A 871 15.28 -8.92 27.76
N ASP A 872 16.41 -9.05 27.07
CA ASP A 872 16.45 -9.29 25.63
C ASP A 872 15.53 -10.48 25.33
N LEU A 873 14.37 -10.20 24.72
CA LEU A 873 13.37 -11.20 24.33
C LEU A 873 13.88 -12.09 23.19
N GLY A 874 15.11 -11.82 22.73
CA GLY A 874 15.78 -12.51 21.64
C GLY A 874 15.18 -12.08 20.31
N GLY A 875 16.02 -12.05 19.29
CA GLY A 875 15.54 -12.20 17.92
C GLY A 875 15.64 -11.04 16.97
N HIS A 876 16.28 -9.96 17.41
CA HIS A 876 16.56 -8.82 16.55
C HIS A 876 18.03 -8.85 16.09
N PRO A 877 18.31 -8.46 14.83
CA PRO A 877 19.66 -8.40 14.32
C PRO A 877 20.50 -7.39 15.11
N GLU A 878 21.81 -7.67 15.22
CA GLU A 878 22.77 -6.69 15.72
C GLU A 878 22.67 -5.44 14.83
N GLY A 879 22.26 -4.33 15.41
CA GLY A 879 22.08 -3.07 14.69
C GLY A 879 20.70 -2.46 14.81
N ALA A 880 19.60 -3.23 14.91
CA ALA A 880 18.22 -2.70 14.85
C ALA A 880 17.93 -1.53 15.82
N ASP A 881 17.04 -0.60 15.45
CA ASP A 881 16.61 0.46 16.38
C ASP A 881 15.63 -0.12 17.39
N LEU A 882 16.09 -0.47 18.59
CA LEU A 882 15.25 -1.11 19.60
C LEU A 882 14.60 -0.09 20.56
N TRP A 883 13.40 -0.40 21.03
CA TRP A 883 12.76 0.26 22.17
C TRP A 883 11.83 -0.73 22.90
N TYR A 884 11.44 -0.43 24.14
CA TYR A 884 10.52 -1.28 24.90
C TYR A 884 9.26 -0.50 25.22
N VAL A 885 8.10 -1.15 25.23
CA VAL A 885 6.81 -0.47 25.39
C VAL A 885 6.00 -1.15 26.48
N LEU A 886 5.29 -0.34 27.26
CA LEU A 886 4.22 -0.80 28.14
C LEU A 886 2.92 -0.18 27.67
N ASN A 887 2.02 -1.03 27.18
CA ASN A 887 0.64 -0.67 26.89
C ASN A 887 -0.22 -1.11 28.08
N ALA A 888 -1.00 -0.20 28.66
CA ALA A 888 -1.92 -0.50 29.75
C ALA A 888 -3.35 -0.25 29.30
N SER A 889 -4.29 -1.09 29.73
CA SER A 889 -5.71 -0.90 29.45
C SER A 889 -6.58 -1.31 30.64
N TYR A 890 -7.76 -0.73 30.69
CA TYR A 890 -8.82 -1.11 31.60
C TYR A 890 -10.18 -0.90 30.93
N THR A 891 -10.97 -1.96 30.88
CA THR A 891 -12.37 -1.90 30.45
C THR A 891 -13.25 -1.85 31.69
N ASP A 892 -14.15 -0.88 31.78
CA ASP A 892 -15.07 -0.69 32.89
C ASP A 892 -16.20 -1.76 32.93
N GLU A 893 -17.16 -1.66 33.86
CA GLU A 893 -18.33 -2.55 33.91
C GLU A 893 -19.50 -2.11 32.99
N GLY A 894 -19.34 -1.01 32.27
CA GLY A 894 -20.43 -0.28 31.63
C GLY A 894 -21.41 0.32 32.63
N ALA A 895 -22.52 0.85 32.11
CA ALA A 895 -23.60 1.39 32.94
C ALA A 895 -24.98 0.91 32.46
N GLU A 896 -26.03 1.15 33.28
CA GLU A 896 -27.39 0.73 32.92
C GLU A 896 -27.87 1.47 31.66
N GLY A 897 -27.74 0.85 30.48
CA GLY A 897 -28.18 1.38 29.19
C GLY A 897 -27.05 1.76 28.22
N THR A 898 -25.79 1.53 28.56
CA THR A 898 -24.61 1.77 27.71
C THR A 898 -23.60 0.63 27.85
N GLY A 899 -22.81 0.37 26.81
CA GLY A 899 -21.74 -0.61 26.83
C GLY A 899 -20.59 -0.24 27.78
N ALA A 900 -19.67 -1.20 27.94
CA ALA A 900 -18.42 -0.95 28.63
C ALA A 900 -17.47 -0.13 27.76
N LEU A 901 -16.69 0.76 28.37
CA LEU A 901 -15.68 1.57 27.69
C LEU A 901 -14.28 1.16 28.16
N THR A 902 -13.31 1.29 27.27
CA THR A 902 -11.91 0.96 27.54
C THR A 902 -11.06 2.21 27.52
N GLY A 903 -10.26 2.37 28.57
CA GLY A 903 -9.21 3.37 28.67
C GLY A 903 -7.85 2.76 28.39
N TYR A 904 -6.93 3.56 27.84
CA TYR A 904 -5.58 3.12 27.50
C TYR A 904 -4.53 4.08 28.08
N GLY A 905 -3.38 3.53 28.44
CA GLY A 905 -2.17 4.27 28.82
C GLY A 905 -0.96 3.65 28.15
N ARG A 906 0.05 4.46 27.79
CA ARG A 906 1.27 3.97 27.12
C ARG A 906 2.52 4.61 27.71
N ALA A 907 3.60 3.83 27.80
CA ALA A 907 4.94 4.32 28.09
C ALA A 907 5.99 3.60 27.23
N VAL A 908 6.75 4.35 26.46
CA VAL A 908 7.89 3.89 25.66
C VAL A 908 9.17 4.04 26.49
N LEU A 909 10.07 3.09 26.40
CA LEU A 909 11.37 3.06 27.08
C LEU A 909 12.46 2.93 26.04
N GLN A 910 13.46 3.77 26.17
CA GLN A 910 14.53 3.90 25.20
C GLN A 910 15.78 3.17 25.69
N PRO A 911 16.52 2.44 24.84
CA PRO A 911 17.82 1.93 25.23
C PRO A 911 18.77 3.08 25.56
N ARG A 912 19.63 2.87 26.57
CA ARG A 912 20.66 3.86 26.96
C ARG A 912 21.64 4.17 25.84
N HIS A 913 21.92 3.20 24.97
CA HIS A 913 22.79 3.36 23.81
C HIS A 913 21.89 3.49 22.57
N LYS A 914 21.92 4.65 21.92
CA LYS A 914 21.20 4.92 20.68
C LYS A 914 22.19 5.24 19.56
N GLN A 915 21.96 4.67 18.38
CA GLN A 915 22.65 5.14 17.18
C GLN A 915 22.12 6.54 16.79
N ALA A 916 22.96 7.36 16.18
CA ALA A 916 22.60 8.75 15.84
C ALA A 916 21.69 8.82 14.62
N GLU A 917 21.81 7.87 13.69
CA GLU A 917 20.96 7.68 12.52
C GLU A 917 19.50 7.37 12.87
N TYR A 918 19.24 6.84 14.06
CA TYR A 918 17.88 6.54 14.57
C TYR A 918 17.17 7.75 15.17
N HIS A 919 17.48 8.94 14.64
CA HIS A 919 16.79 10.15 15.05
C HIS A 919 15.37 10.20 14.50
N HIS A 920 14.47 10.84 15.24
CA HIS A 920 13.07 11.02 14.83
C HIS A 920 12.90 12.30 14.00
N ASP A 921 13.83 13.24 14.14
CA ASP A 921 13.78 14.54 13.47
C ASP A 921 15.19 15.12 13.34
N GLN A 922 15.42 15.96 12.33
CA GLN A 922 16.71 16.57 12.07
C GLN A 922 16.62 17.90 11.32
N SER A 923 17.70 18.67 11.38
CA SER A 923 17.89 19.88 10.58
C SER A 923 19.33 20.01 10.14
N GLY A 924 19.56 20.10 8.83
CA GLY A 924 20.85 20.42 8.22
C GLY A 924 21.85 19.26 8.16
N THR A 925 21.52 18.11 8.75
CA THR A 925 22.36 16.91 8.76
C THR A 925 21.95 15.87 7.72
N ARG A 926 22.77 14.83 7.58
CA ARG A 926 22.51 13.68 6.72
C ARG A 926 22.99 12.38 7.36
N ILE A 927 22.27 11.28 7.11
CA ILE A 927 22.73 9.90 7.36
C ILE A 927 23.73 9.49 6.29
N VAL A 928 24.92 9.06 6.70
CA VAL A 928 26.05 8.73 5.84
C VAL A 928 26.52 7.31 6.11
N ALA A 929 26.46 6.45 5.09
CA ALA A 929 27.02 5.09 5.15
C ALA A 929 28.54 5.13 5.36
N GLN A 930 29.02 4.42 6.38
CA GLN A 930 30.40 4.40 6.83
C GLN A 930 30.73 3.10 7.59
N GLU A 931 31.52 2.20 6.99
CA GLU A 931 31.88 0.88 7.57
C GLU A 931 32.52 0.94 8.98
N GLY A 932 33.17 2.06 9.34
CA GLY A 932 33.79 2.24 10.67
C GLY A 932 32.82 2.62 11.80
N ALA A 933 31.58 2.99 11.44
CA ALA A 933 30.50 3.26 12.37
C ALA A 933 30.00 1.98 13.06
N GLU A 934 29.39 2.09 14.24
CA GLU A 934 28.90 0.93 15.01
C GLU A 934 27.87 0.11 14.24
N ASN A 935 27.02 0.76 13.45
CA ASN A 935 26.03 0.09 12.60
C ASN A 935 26.21 0.37 11.10
N GLY A 936 27.42 0.75 10.68
CA GLY A 936 27.70 1.04 9.28
C GLY A 936 27.11 2.36 8.77
N GLU A 937 26.46 3.17 9.61
CA GLU A 937 25.94 4.50 9.31
C GLU A 937 26.22 5.50 10.43
N ARG A 938 26.12 6.80 10.12
CA ARG A 938 26.36 7.89 11.09
C ARG A 938 25.67 9.17 10.65
N ILE A 939 25.59 10.14 11.54
CA ILE A 939 25.23 11.51 11.20
C ILE A 939 26.46 12.32 10.78
N GLY A 940 26.41 12.85 9.57
CA GLY A 940 27.44 13.67 8.93
C GLY A 940 26.89 14.96 8.31
N ASP A 941 27.76 15.64 7.55
CA ASP A 941 27.51 16.97 6.95
C ASP A 941 27.08 18.05 7.95
N ILE A 942 27.56 17.93 9.19
CA ILE A 942 27.16 18.77 10.32
C ILE A 942 27.74 20.19 10.23
N SER A 943 26.87 21.19 10.23
CA SER A 943 27.19 22.62 10.32
C SER A 943 26.78 23.25 11.66
N ASP A 944 27.18 24.50 11.91
CA ASP A 944 26.84 25.19 13.17
C ASP A 944 25.34 25.47 13.29
N GLY A 945 24.72 24.92 14.34
CA GLY A 945 23.30 25.09 14.62
C GLY A 945 22.42 23.95 14.10
N ASP A 946 22.98 23.01 13.35
CA ASP A 946 22.30 21.78 12.93
C ASP A 946 22.03 20.89 14.15
N TRP A 947 21.07 19.98 14.02
CA TRP A 947 20.66 19.11 15.12
C TRP A 947 19.95 17.85 14.64
N ILE A 948 19.99 16.84 15.50
CA ILE A 948 19.11 15.66 15.43
C ILE A 948 18.32 15.57 16.75
N ALA A 949 17.18 14.89 16.75
CA ALA A 949 16.35 14.74 17.94
C ALA A 949 15.77 13.32 18.11
N PHE A 950 15.56 12.94 19.37
CA PHE A 950 14.92 11.69 19.78
C PHE A 950 13.64 11.99 20.58
N GLU A 951 12.56 11.26 20.31
CA GLU A 951 11.30 11.35 21.06
C GLU A 951 10.50 10.05 20.99
N PRO A 952 9.75 9.67 22.05
CA PRO A 952 9.77 10.26 23.39
C PRO A 952 11.06 9.89 24.15
N THR A 953 11.58 10.81 24.98
CA THR A 953 12.75 10.56 25.83
C THR A 953 12.61 11.22 27.21
N SER A 954 13.22 10.65 28.25
CA SER A 954 13.29 11.24 29.59
C SER A 954 14.69 11.06 30.19
N VAL A 955 15.28 12.16 30.66
CA VAL A 955 16.59 12.15 31.33
C VAL A 955 16.50 11.85 32.82
N GLU A 956 15.30 11.56 33.35
CA GLU A 956 15.16 11.13 34.74
C GLU A 956 15.98 9.88 35.03
N GLY A 957 16.83 9.93 36.06
CA GLY A 957 17.76 8.84 36.39
C GLY A 957 18.93 8.68 35.40
N THR A 958 19.17 9.66 34.53
CA THR A 958 20.37 9.72 33.67
C THR A 958 21.40 10.66 34.28
N ALA A 959 22.56 10.11 34.65
CA ALA A 959 23.62 10.85 35.32
C ALA A 959 24.58 11.52 34.34
N THR A 960 24.85 10.86 33.21
CA THR A 960 25.84 11.33 32.24
C THR A 960 25.44 11.06 30.80
N VAL A 961 26.05 11.79 29.88
CA VAL A 961 25.97 11.53 28.44
C VAL A 961 27.37 11.50 27.84
N SER A 962 27.59 10.61 26.89
CA SER A 962 28.78 10.56 26.02
C SER A 962 28.40 10.24 24.60
N TYR A 963 29.23 10.62 23.65
CA TYR A 963 29.00 10.44 22.22
C TYR A 963 30.17 9.69 21.60
N ARG A 964 29.91 8.75 20.69
CA ARG A 964 30.92 8.19 19.79
C ARG A 964 30.98 9.08 18.55
N VAL A 965 32.15 9.66 18.29
CA VAL A 965 32.34 10.70 17.27
C VAL A 965 33.61 10.44 16.46
N SER A 966 33.67 10.96 15.23
CA SER A 966 34.88 11.07 14.44
C SER A 966 35.11 12.52 14.00
N SER A 967 36.36 12.97 13.99
CA SER A 967 36.74 14.33 13.62
C SER A 967 38.25 14.43 13.34
N PRO A 968 38.69 14.64 12.09
CA PRO A 968 40.09 14.84 11.77
C PRO A 968 40.63 16.18 12.29
N PHE A 969 39.75 17.14 12.54
CA PHE A 969 40.11 18.50 12.94
C PHE A 969 39.98 18.70 14.45
N GLY A 970 38.99 18.03 15.07
CA GLY A 970 38.51 18.30 16.42
C GLY A 970 37.92 19.70 16.55
N GLY A 971 37.39 19.98 17.74
CA GLY A 971 36.77 21.28 18.04
C GLY A 971 35.30 21.33 17.62
N GLY A 972 34.54 22.16 18.33
CA GLY A 972 33.09 22.11 18.36
C GLY A 972 32.56 21.45 19.63
N THR A 973 31.24 21.53 19.84
CA THR A 973 30.55 20.92 20.98
C THR A 973 29.21 20.35 20.57
N ILE A 974 28.78 19.30 21.27
CA ILE A 974 27.41 18.79 21.19
C ILE A 974 26.67 19.29 22.43
N GLU A 975 25.60 20.06 22.22
CA GLU A 975 24.70 20.53 23.28
C GLU A 975 23.48 19.59 23.36
N LEU A 976 23.30 18.89 24.49
CA LEU A 976 22.06 18.14 24.75
C LEU A 976 21.01 19.11 25.29
N ARG A 977 19.87 19.22 24.61
CA ARG A 977 18.80 20.17 24.96
C ARG A 977 17.43 19.51 25.03
N ALA A 978 16.61 19.93 26.00
CA ALA A 978 15.23 19.46 26.14
C ALA A 978 14.21 20.38 25.45
N GLY A 979 13.25 19.77 24.76
CA GLY A 979 12.05 20.40 24.19
C GLY A 979 12.26 21.00 22.80
N ALA A 980 13.29 21.83 22.61
CA ALA A 980 13.58 22.51 21.35
C ALA A 980 15.10 22.69 21.14
N PRO A 981 15.57 22.98 19.91
CA PRO A 981 17.00 23.22 19.62
C PRO A 981 17.60 24.41 20.39
N ASP A 982 16.78 25.36 20.85
CA ASP A 982 17.19 26.47 21.72
C ASP A 982 16.66 26.34 23.16
N GLY A 983 16.13 25.16 23.50
CA GLY A 983 15.51 24.82 24.78
C GLY A 983 16.49 24.67 25.94
N GLU A 984 16.04 24.02 27.02
CA GLU A 984 16.83 23.86 28.24
C GLU A 984 18.12 23.08 27.95
N LEU A 985 19.28 23.68 28.28
CA LEU A 985 20.58 23.04 28.10
C LEU A 985 20.84 22.06 29.25
N LEU A 986 20.93 20.77 28.93
CA LEU A 986 21.15 19.70 29.88
C LEU A 986 22.62 19.30 30.01
N ALA A 987 23.35 19.28 28.89
CA ALA A 987 24.78 18.97 28.86
C ALA A 987 25.49 19.64 27.68
N THR A 988 26.79 19.86 27.81
CA THR A 988 27.65 20.31 26.70
C THR A 988 28.91 19.46 26.68
N THR A 989 29.16 18.79 25.56
CA THR A 989 30.29 17.88 25.40
C THR A 989 31.23 18.37 24.31
N ASP A 990 32.51 18.54 24.65
CA ASP A 990 33.56 18.91 23.70
C ASP A 990 33.87 17.74 22.75
N VAL A 991 34.00 18.03 21.45
CA VAL A 991 34.38 17.04 20.43
C VAL A 991 35.91 16.97 20.27
N PRO A 992 36.55 15.81 20.55
CA PRO A 992 37.99 15.65 20.41
C PRO A 992 38.43 15.56 18.95
N ASN A 993 39.71 15.84 18.69
CA ASN A 993 40.33 15.46 17.42
C ASN A 993 40.63 13.95 17.46
N THR A 994 39.94 13.18 16.65
CA THR A 994 40.12 11.71 16.57
C THR A 994 41.20 11.32 15.57
N GLY A 995 41.57 12.24 14.67
CA GLY A 995 42.70 12.14 13.74
C GLY A 995 42.32 11.83 12.30
N ASP A 996 41.17 11.19 12.07
CA ASP A 996 40.63 10.84 10.76
C ASP A 996 39.09 10.65 10.84
N TRP A 997 38.40 10.64 9.70
CA TRP A 997 36.94 10.42 9.61
C TRP A 997 36.54 8.99 9.94
N ASP A 998 37.43 8.01 9.68
CA ASP A 998 37.19 6.59 9.95
C ASP A 998 37.72 6.15 11.33
N VAL A 999 38.10 7.10 12.18
CA VAL A 999 38.62 6.83 13.52
C VAL A 999 37.66 7.40 14.54
N TYR A 1000 36.90 6.50 15.18
CA TYR A 1000 35.91 6.84 16.18
C TYR A 1000 36.46 6.78 17.59
N GLN A 1001 36.03 7.73 18.42
CA GLN A 1001 36.33 7.75 19.84
C GLN A 1001 35.10 8.18 20.62
N SER A 1002 34.83 7.51 21.75
CA SER A 1002 33.84 7.98 22.70
C SER A 1002 34.37 9.18 23.47
N THR A 1003 33.58 10.25 23.56
CA THR A 1003 33.87 11.39 24.42
C THR A 1003 33.85 10.96 25.90
N PRO A 1004 34.59 11.63 26.80
CA PRO A 1004 34.39 11.44 28.23
C PRO A 1004 32.93 11.71 28.63
N PRO A 1005 32.33 10.93 29.55
CA PRO A 1005 30.99 11.19 30.05
C PRO A 1005 30.90 12.57 30.71
N VAL A 1006 29.86 13.34 30.35
CA VAL A 1006 29.57 14.68 30.90
C VAL A 1006 28.30 14.61 31.75
N PRO A 1007 28.24 15.26 32.93
CA PRO A 1007 27.03 15.29 33.73
C PRO A 1007 25.84 15.87 32.97
N VAL A 1008 24.69 15.21 33.07
CA VAL A 1008 23.40 15.68 32.54
C VAL A 1008 22.65 16.40 33.66
N ALA A 1009 22.13 17.59 33.38
CA ALA A 1009 21.26 18.28 34.33
C ALA A 1009 19.93 17.53 34.48
N GLU A 1010 19.44 17.38 35.71
CA GLU A 1010 18.12 16.80 35.97
C GLU A 1010 17.04 17.64 35.27
N SER A 1011 16.18 16.97 34.50
CA SER A 1011 14.94 17.52 33.96
C SER A 1011 13.86 16.45 34.07
N ALA A 1012 12.65 16.85 34.42
CA ALA A 1012 11.58 15.94 34.83
C ALA A 1012 10.54 15.77 33.73
N GLY A 1013 10.02 14.55 33.61
CA GLY A 1013 9.04 14.13 32.61
C GLY A 1013 9.66 13.77 31.27
N THR A 1014 8.78 13.71 30.27
CA THR A 1014 9.10 13.35 28.89
C THR A 1014 9.41 14.60 28.06
N HIS A 1015 10.42 14.50 27.20
CA HIS A 1015 10.92 15.57 26.36
C HIS A 1015 11.32 15.02 24.97
N LYS A 1016 11.30 15.91 23.97
CA LYS A 1016 12.09 15.74 22.75
C LYS A 1016 13.53 16.19 23.02
N LEU A 1017 14.48 15.26 23.00
CA LEU A 1017 15.89 15.57 23.27
C LEU A 1017 16.62 15.89 21.98
N HIS A 1018 17.19 17.08 21.91
CA HIS A 1018 17.95 17.58 20.76
C HIS A 1018 19.45 17.49 21.03
N LEU A 1019 20.21 16.94 20.08
CA LEU A 1019 21.66 17.05 20.02
C LEU A 1019 21.98 18.20 19.06
N VAL A 1020 22.29 19.37 19.62
CA VAL A 1020 22.57 20.58 18.83
C VAL A 1020 24.06 20.73 18.63
N PHE A 1021 24.47 20.75 17.37
CA PHE A 1021 25.86 20.77 16.98
C PHE A 1021 26.36 22.21 16.89
N ARG A 1022 27.48 22.49 17.56
CA ARG A 1022 28.14 23.79 17.54
C ARG A 1022 29.53 23.66 16.97
N SER A 1023 29.86 24.48 15.99
CA SER A 1023 31.18 24.47 15.36
C SER A 1023 31.56 25.83 14.79
N ALA A 1024 32.86 26.08 14.65
CA ALA A 1024 33.36 27.25 13.93
C ALA A 1024 33.57 26.99 12.42
N GLN A 1025 33.37 25.74 11.99
CA GLN A 1025 33.57 25.26 10.63
C GLN A 1025 32.48 24.24 10.29
N ASP A 1026 31.92 24.32 9.09
CA ASP A 1026 31.02 23.29 8.56
C ASP A 1026 31.78 21.97 8.35
N ASN A 1027 31.08 20.85 8.56
CA ASN A 1027 31.59 19.48 8.45
C ASN A 1027 32.84 19.27 9.32
N ALA A 1028 32.72 19.63 10.61
CA ALA A 1028 33.84 19.56 11.56
C ALA A 1028 33.98 18.21 12.24
N PHE A 1029 32.87 17.50 12.46
CA PHE A 1029 32.83 16.20 13.12
C PHE A 1029 31.56 15.45 12.70
N ASP A 1030 31.55 14.17 12.99
CA ASP A 1030 30.44 13.26 12.79
C ASP A 1030 30.02 12.63 14.11
N VAL A 1031 28.76 12.24 14.22
CA VAL A 1031 28.22 11.57 15.39
C VAL A 1031 27.67 10.23 14.97
N ASP A 1032 28.14 9.18 15.62
CA ASP A 1032 27.79 7.80 15.32
C ASP A 1032 26.79 7.26 16.34
N SER A 1033 27.08 7.41 17.64
CA SER A 1033 26.12 6.99 18.67
C SER A 1033 26.18 7.85 19.92
N VAL A 1034 25.13 7.77 20.73
CA VAL A 1034 24.99 8.44 22.03
C VAL A 1034 24.73 7.39 23.12
N LEU A 1035 25.40 7.56 24.26
CA LEU A 1035 25.24 6.74 25.45
C LEU A 1035 24.79 7.59 26.64
N PHE A 1036 23.63 7.27 27.20
CA PHE A 1036 23.03 7.87 28.39
C PHE A 1036 23.32 7.01 29.64
N GLY A 1037 24.35 7.37 30.40
CA GLY A 1037 24.81 6.58 31.55
C GLY A 1037 24.00 6.78 32.84
N ALA A 1038 23.81 5.69 33.58
CA ALA A 1038 23.32 5.71 34.97
C ALA A 1038 24.46 6.01 35.98
N ASP A 1039 24.08 6.27 37.24
CA ASP A 1039 25.00 6.49 38.39
C ASP A 1039 25.74 5.23 38.88
#